data_AF-A0A7S0ZV83-F1
#
_entry.id   AF-A0A7S0ZV83-F1
#
_cell.length_a   1.000
_cell.length_b   1.000
_cell.length_c   1.000
_cell.angle_alpha   90.00
_cell.angle_beta   90.00
_cell.angle_gamma   90.00
#
_symmetry.space_group_name_H-M   'P 1'
#
loop_
_entity.id
_entity.type
_entity.pdbx_description
1 polymer ?
#
loop_
_entity_poly.entity_id
_entity_poly.type
_entity_poly.pdbx_seq_one_letter_code
_entity_poly.pdbx_strand_id
1 'polypeptide(L)'
;MAPPPVVTSEMLQKVTAVIQRAGLDVDISAVKETVVGGVPVAEFATGDVVLRHSVAILRRLAQTRECGLMGTSFLEEGQVDSWLQWTSLEVEHHFALPGAPADVICDTLEKHLKSRTFLVGQRLTVADISLVMSLRTPVEKNFVELQKTYPATIRWLRTCTHHLGLAESAVAKPTAQVVKPAPAKTPAPTVKEAKVETPAKSAATEEVASSGGKKDEKKKAKEDAKRAKEEAKKQAEEDRKAAADAKFRGPDVTLDNFEEHAFGNLMIQSQRKTGRKWTSVKLLTPALKDQQVWVRARVQGTRKQGGKLCFLTLRMELATVQAVVFGQEIAGFSGALPDESVVDIFGKVVAPEVATSCSQSEVEINVEKIFCIGRSKPLPLLLADASRSEADLAKDPSLIRVGRDVRLDNRIIDLRTNSSQGIMRIQSGVCRLFRDFLTQRGFVEIHTPKMIATASEGGADVFKLNYFDGHAFLAQSPQLYKQMALMTDLPKVFEIGPVFRSENSMTHRHMTEFTGLDLEMTFKDHYSEVLDVLDGLFNHIFEGLSTQFAAEREAVRQQYPFEDLKWKYPCLKLKYPEAIKLLREKGPAVVEEKLKTAANDHEKKVFQAHLESVKVHDDEEDISTEDEKVLGAVIKQEFGEEFYIIDKFPKAVRPFYTMADPQDDRWTNSYDLFLRGEEITSGAQRIHEPQMLLDKAASMGVDLKPIQPYVDSFKYGAYPHAGAGIGLERVVMLFLNCSNIRMTSMFPRDPKRLTP
;
A
#
# COMPACT_ATOMS: atom_id res chain seq x y z
N MET A 1 -3.43 -32.42 -53.77
CA MET A 1 -3.92 -31.26 -52.98
C MET A 1 -4.06 -30.07 -53.93
N ALA A 2 -4.90 -29.08 -53.60
CA ALA A 2 -4.87 -27.80 -54.31
C ALA A 2 -3.52 -27.09 -54.04
N PRO A 3 -3.05 -26.18 -54.93
CA PRO A 3 -1.90 -25.34 -54.62
C PRO A 3 -2.17 -24.46 -53.39
N PRO A 4 -1.12 -24.03 -52.65
CA PRO A 4 -1.29 -23.02 -51.61
C PRO A 4 -1.85 -21.72 -52.22
N PRO A 5 -2.62 -20.93 -51.45
CA PRO A 5 -3.07 -19.62 -51.91
C PRO A 5 -1.85 -18.72 -52.19
N VAL A 6 -1.91 -17.95 -53.28
CA VAL A 6 -0.87 -16.97 -53.60
C VAL A 6 -1.28 -15.63 -53.00
N VAL A 7 -0.37 -14.97 -52.28
CA VAL A 7 -0.57 -13.61 -51.74
C VAL A 7 -1.04 -12.68 -52.86
N THR A 8 -2.26 -12.17 -52.75
CA THR A 8 -2.80 -11.23 -53.74
C THR A 8 -2.25 -9.82 -53.49
N SER A 9 -2.08 -9.04 -54.56
CA SER A 9 -1.64 -7.65 -54.46
C SER A 9 -2.55 -6.78 -53.57
N GLU A 10 -3.82 -7.16 -53.47
CA GLU A 10 -4.81 -6.50 -52.61
C GLU A 10 -4.56 -6.70 -51.10
N MET A 11 -3.96 -7.83 -50.68
CA MET A 11 -3.53 -8.03 -49.28
C MET A 11 -2.31 -7.17 -48.95
N LEU A 12 -1.30 -7.18 -49.84
CA LEU A 12 -0.10 -6.34 -49.72
C LEU A 12 -0.46 -4.85 -49.61
N GLN A 13 -1.37 -4.35 -50.45
CA GLN A 13 -1.84 -2.96 -50.41
C GLN A 13 -2.53 -2.60 -49.08
N LYS A 14 -3.29 -3.52 -48.47
CA LYS A 14 -4.00 -3.25 -47.20
C LYS A 14 -3.05 -3.22 -45.99
N VAL A 15 -2.07 -4.12 -45.93
CA VAL A 15 -1.00 -4.09 -44.92
C VAL A 15 -0.15 -2.82 -45.08
N THR A 16 0.21 -2.47 -46.32
CA THR A 16 0.90 -1.21 -46.64
C THR A 16 0.12 0.01 -46.17
N ALA A 17 -1.20 0.06 -46.40
CA ALA A 17 -2.05 1.18 -45.98
C ALA A 17 -2.16 1.35 -44.45
N VAL A 18 -2.04 0.26 -43.66
CA VAL A 18 -1.99 0.34 -42.19
C VAL A 18 -0.63 0.87 -41.73
N ILE A 19 0.46 0.40 -42.32
CA ILE A 19 1.84 0.82 -42.00
C ILE A 19 2.08 2.28 -42.39
N GLN A 20 1.63 2.72 -43.58
CA GLN A 20 1.71 4.12 -44.01
C GLN A 20 0.86 5.05 -43.14
N ARG A 21 -0.31 4.61 -42.64
CA ARG A 21 -1.10 5.37 -41.66
C ARG A 21 -0.40 5.51 -40.29
N ALA A 22 0.58 4.66 -39.98
CA ALA A 22 1.47 4.79 -38.83
C ALA A 22 2.74 5.61 -39.11
N GLY A 23 2.81 6.30 -40.26
CA GLY A 23 3.93 7.17 -40.63
C GLY A 23 5.24 6.41 -40.93
N LEU A 24 5.13 5.15 -41.35
CA LEU A 24 6.24 4.30 -41.75
C LEU A 24 6.29 4.20 -43.28
N ASP A 25 7.49 4.38 -43.83
CA ASP A 25 7.79 4.02 -45.22
C ASP A 25 8.63 2.75 -45.18
N VAL A 26 8.05 1.65 -45.67
CA VAL A 26 8.62 0.29 -45.63
C VAL A 26 8.26 -0.37 -46.94
N ASP A 27 9.28 -0.84 -47.68
CA ASP A 27 9.04 -1.62 -48.89
C ASP A 27 8.67 -3.07 -48.52
N ILE A 28 7.40 -3.40 -48.68
CA ILE A 28 6.81 -4.70 -48.34
C ILE A 28 6.83 -5.64 -49.56
N SER A 29 7.30 -5.19 -50.74
CA SER A 29 7.42 -6.01 -51.96
C SER A 29 8.35 -7.22 -51.79
N ALA A 30 9.24 -7.16 -50.79
CA ALA A 30 10.20 -8.21 -50.45
C ALA A 30 9.62 -9.31 -49.51
N VAL A 31 8.37 -9.20 -49.05
CA VAL A 31 7.77 -10.20 -48.14
C VAL A 31 7.40 -11.47 -48.91
N LYS A 32 7.97 -12.60 -48.47
CA LYS A 32 7.63 -13.93 -48.97
C LYS A 32 6.83 -14.68 -47.91
N GLU A 33 5.70 -15.23 -48.32
CA GLU A 33 4.96 -16.20 -47.53
C GLU A 33 5.59 -17.58 -47.74
N THR A 34 6.42 -18.03 -46.79
CA THR A 34 7.00 -19.37 -46.82
C THR A 34 6.23 -20.31 -45.93
N VAL A 35 5.91 -21.49 -46.47
CA VAL A 35 5.27 -22.56 -45.71
C VAL A 35 6.37 -23.39 -45.03
N VAL A 36 6.55 -23.22 -43.73
CA VAL A 36 7.50 -23.99 -42.91
C VAL A 36 6.71 -24.97 -42.06
N GLY A 37 7.00 -26.27 -42.18
CA GLY A 37 6.26 -27.34 -41.47
C GLY A 37 4.79 -27.53 -41.91
N GLY A 38 4.26 -26.68 -42.80
CA GLY A 38 2.84 -26.61 -43.16
C GLY A 38 2.13 -25.34 -42.67
N VAL A 39 2.82 -24.50 -41.87
CA VAL A 39 2.32 -23.22 -41.35
C VAL A 39 2.80 -22.06 -42.25
N PRO A 40 1.94 -21.08 -42.60
CA PRO A 40 2.39 -19.86 -43.26
C PRO A 40 3.21 -18.98 -42.30
N VAL A 41 4.42 -18.60 -42.71
CA VAL A 41 5.29 -17.68 -41.96
C VAL A 41 5.75 -16.57 -42.89
N ALA A 42 5.60 -15.32 -42.44
CA ALA A 42 6.06 -14.13 -43.15
C ALA A 42 7.58 -13.94 -42.97
N GLU A 43 8.32 -13.96 -44.08
CA GLU A 43 9.73 -13.57 -44.14
C GLU A 43 9.88 -12.12 -44.61
N PHE A 44 10.87 -11.39 -44.08
CA PHE A 44 11.28 -10.09 -44.61
C PHE A 44 12.68 -10.21 -45.23
N ALA A 45 12.83 -9.94 -46.53
CA ALA A 45 14.14 -9.89 -47.17
C ALA A 45 14.66 -8.45 -47.25
N THR A 46 15.91 -8.23 -46.80
CA THR A 46 16.61 -6.94 -46.85
C THR A 46 18.02 -7.16 -47.41
N GLY A 47 18.20 -6.89 -48.70
CA GLY A 47 19.37 -7.37 -49.44
C GLY A 47 19.43 -8.89 -49.45
N ASP A 48 20.64 -9.46 -49.29
CA ASP A 48 20.86 -10.91 -49.25
C ASP A 48 20.40 -11.57 -47.93
N VAL A 49 19.93 -10.79 -46.95
CA VAL A 49 19.49 -11.30 -45.64
C VAL A 49 17.99 -11.52 -45.63
N VAL A 50 17.56 -12.76 -45.45
CA VAL A 50 16.16 -13.15 -45.20
C VAL A 50 15.94 -13.30 -43.70
N LEU A 51 15.17 -12.40 -43.10
CA LEU A 51 14.85 -12.40 -41.68
C LEU A 51 13.61 -13.26 -41.42
N ARG A 52 13.77 -14.24 -40.52
CA ARG A 52 12.73 -15.12 -39.98
C ARG A 52 12.39 -14.72 -38.54
N HIS A 53 11.22 -15.16 -38.06
CA HIS A 53 10.59 -14.78 -36.79
C HIS A 53 10.01 -13.35 -36.76
N SER A 54 8.80 -13.23 -37.29
CA SER A 54 7.94 -12.03 -37.25
C SER A 54 7.80 -11.40 -35.86
N VAL A 55 7.68 -12.20 -34.79
CA VAL A 55 7.48 -11.73 -33.41
C VAL A 55 8.53 -10.73 -32.96
N ALA A 56 9.82 -10.98 -33.23
CA ALA A 56 10.90 -10.09 -32.82
C ALA A 56 10.88 -8.76 -33.59
N ILE A 57 10.55 -8.81 -34.89
CA ILE A 57 10.41 -7.64 -35.76
C ILE A 57 9.19 -6.81 -35.33
N LEU A 58 8.05 -7.46 -35.10
CA LEU A 58 6.81 -6.81 -34.66
C LEU A 58 6.96 -6.16 -33.27
N ARG A 59 7.58 -6.84 -32.30
CA ARG A 59 7.94 -6.25 -31.00
C ARG A 59 8.85 -5.03 -31.19
N ARG A 60 9.90 -5.12 -32.02
CA ARG A 60 10.81 -4.01 -32.28
C ARG A 60 10.13 -2.83 -32.96
N LEU A 61 9.22 -3.07 -33.91
CA LEU A 61 8.42 -2.02 -34.58
C LEU A 61 7.48 -1.34 -33.58
N ALA A 62 6.77 -2.12 -32.75
CA ALA A 62 5.86 -1.57 -31.73
C ALA A 62 6.60 -0.73 -30.68
N GLN A 63 7.76 -1.19 -30.21
CA GLN A 63 8.62 -0.47 -29.25
C GLN A 63 9.30 0.78 -29.83
N THR A 64 9.52 0.87 -31.15
CA THR A 64 10.22 2.02 -31.77
C THR A 64 9.30 3.14 -32.28
N ARG A 65 7.97 3.01 -32.11
CA ARG A 65 6.97 3.93 -32.68
C ARG A 65 5.85 4.38 -31.73
N GLU A 66 5.93 4.06 -30.43
CA GLU A 66 4.93 4.43 -29.39
C GLU A 66 3.46 4.16 -29.77
N CYS A 67 3.21 3.21 -30.66
CA CYS A 67 1.92 3.03 -31.33
C CYS A 67 0.87 2.28 -30.51
N GLY A 68 1.11 2.06 -29.21
CA GLY A 68 0.21 1.36 -28.29
C GLY A 68 0.01 -0.15 -28.55
N LEU A 69 0.70 -0.74 -29.53
CA LEU A 69 0.54 -2.16 -29.89
C LEU A 69 1.16 -3.13 -28.87
N MET A 70 2.14 -2.67 -28.08
CA MET A 70 2.62 -3.34 -26.86
C MET A 70 1.66 -3.15 -25.68
N GLY A 71 0.57 -2.40 -25.82
CA GLY A 71 -0.17 -1.81 -24.71
C GLY A 71 0.26 -0.37 -24.42
N THR A 72 -0.28 0.21 -23.35
CA THR A 72 -0.09 1.62 -22.96
C THR A 72 0.34 1.79 -21.49
N SER A 73 0.68 0.69 -20.83
CA SER A 73 1.27 0.68 -19.50
C SER A 73 2.14 -0.56 -19.33
N PHE A 74 3.08 -0.53 -18.40
CA PHE A 74 3.99 -1.66 -18.10
C PHE A 74 3.25 -2.97 -17.77
N LEU A 75 2.06 -2.88 -17.15
CA LEU A 75 1.22 -4.05 -16.88
C LEU A 75 0.61 -4.65 -18.15
N GLU A 76 0.25 -3.82 -19.13
CA GLU A 76 -0.24 -4.28 -20.43
C GLU A 76 0.90 -4.85 -21.28
N GLU A 77 2.09 -4.24 -21.24
CA GLU A 77 3.29 -4.73 -21.94
C GLU A 77 3.72 -6.11 -21.45
N GLY A 78 3.78 -6.33 -20.13
CA GLY A 78 4.05 -7.66 -19.56
C GLY A 78 2.98 -8.72 -19.92
N GLN A 79 1.72 -8.31 -20.11
CA GLN A 79 0.66 -9.22 -20.57
C GLN A 79 0.78 -9.55 -22.05
N VAL A 80 1.07 -8.56 -22.90
CA VAL A 80 1.32 -8.76 -24.34
C VAL A 80 2.56 -9.62 -24.56
N ASP A 81 3.65 -9.41 -23.82
CA ASP A 81 4.86 -10.24 -23.91
C ASP A 81 4.64 -11.67 -23.44
N SER A 82 3.85 -11.89 -22.39
CA SER A 82 3.43 -13.23 -21.95
C SER A 82 2.58 -13.94 -23.03
N TRP A 83 1.66 -13.23 -23.69
CA TRP A 83 0.89 -13.76 -24.82
C TRP A 83 1.76 -14.05 -26.05
N LEU A 84 2.74 -13.20 -26.39
CA LEU A 84 3.69 -13.48 -27.48
C LEU A 84 4.56 -14.71 -27.19
N GLN A 85 5.02 -14.86 -25.94
CA GLN A 85 5.77 -16.06 -25.52
C GLN A 85 4.91 -17.33 -25.63
N TRP A 86 3.65 -17.29 -25.16
CA TRP A 86 2.71 -18.39 -25.32
C TRP A 86 2.42 -18.70 -26.80
N THR A 87 2.30 -17.68 -27.64
CA THR A 87 2.10 -17.83 -29.09
C THR A 87 3.24 -18.63 -29.72
N SER A 88 4.50 -18.28 -29.41
CA SER A 88 5.64 -18.94 -30.04
C SER A 88 5.95 -20.33 -29.45
N LEU A 89 5.78 -20.50 -28.14
CA LEU A 89 6.05 -21.78 -27.47
C LEU A 89 4.94 -22.82 -27.64
N GLU A 90 3.67 -22.42 -27.58
CA GLU A 90 2.54 -23.36 -27.63
C GLU A 90 1.88 -23.42 -29.01
N VAL A 91 1.62 -22.28 -29.64
CA VAL A 91 0.83 -22.25 -30.89
C VAL A 91 1.71 -22.55 -32.12
N GLU A 92 2.77 -21.77 -32.32
CA GLU A 92 3.69 -21.94 -33.47
C GLU A 92 4.40 -23.29 -33.41
N HIS A 93 4.77 -23.76 -32.21
CA HIS A 93 5.40 -25.07 -32.03
C HIS A 93 4.45 -26.24 -32.31
N HIS A 94 3.22 -26.24 -31.78
CA HIS A 94 2.27 -27.33 -32.05
C HIS A 94 1.91 -27.41 -33.54
N PHE A 95 1.60 -26.29 -34.20
CA PHE A 95 1.20 -26.34 -35.62
C PHE A 95 2.34 -26.65 -36.59
N ALA A 96 3.61 -26.58 -36.15
CA ALA A 96 4.75 -27.11 -36.89
C ALA A 96 4.81 -28.66 -36.90
N LEU A 97 4.03 -29.34 -36.05
CA LEU A 97 3.93 -30.80 -36.01
C LEU A 97 2.83 -31.31 -36.97
N PRO A 98 3.15 -32.20 -37.94
CA PRO A 98 2.16 -32.72 -38.87
C PRO A 98 0.99 -33.43 -38.20
N GLY A 99 -0.22 -32.89 -38.36
CA GLY A 99 -1.45 -33.47 -37.80
C GLY A 99 -1.86 -32.95 -36.42
N ALA A 100 -1.19 -31.93 -35.87
CA ALA A 100 -1.61 -31.28 -34.62
C ALA A 100 -3.08 -30.80 -34.69
N PRO A 101 -3.95 -31.21 -33.75
CA PRO A 101 -5.36 -30.88 -33.80
C PRO A 101 -5.64 -29.50 -33.20
N ALA A 102 -6.54 -28.74 -33.83
CA ALA A 102 -6.79 -27.34 -33.48
C ALA A 102 -7.61 -27.15 -32.20
N ASP A 103 -8.25 -28.22 -31.70
CA ASP A 103 -9.10 -28.23 -30.51
C ASP A 103 -8.31 -27.97 -29.21
N VAL A 104 -7.11 -28.54 -29.06
CA VAL A 104 -6.23 -28.33 -27.89
C VAL A 104 -5.88 -26.86 -27.71
N ILE A 105 -5.50 -26.18 -28.79
CA ILE A 105 -5.17 -24.76 -28.75
C ILE A 105 -6.43 -23.91 -28.59
N CYS A 106 -7.54 -24.28 -29.25
CA CYS A 106 -8.83 -23.60 -29.08
C CYS A 106 -9.39 -23.69 -27.66
N ASP A 107 -9.22 -24.81 -26.95
CA ASP A 107 -9.66 -24.99 -25.56
C ASP A 107 -8.88 -24.10 -24.60
N THR A 108 -7.54 -24.05 -24.74
CA THR A 108 -6.70 -23.14 -23.95
C THR A 108 -7.06 -21.67 -24.22
N LEU A 109 -7.27 -21.28 -25.48
CA LEU A 109 -7.67 -19.91 -25.83
C LEU A 109 -9.09 -19.59 -25.33
N GLU A 110 -10.03 -20.53 -25.42
CA GLU A 110 -11.42 -20.36 -24.98
C GLU A 110 -11.50 -20.17 -23.45
N LYS A 111 -10.70 -20.94 -22.68
CA LYS A 111 -10.56 -20.78 -21.23
C LYS A 111 -9.97 -19.41 -20.87
N HIS A 112 -8.99 -18.94 -21.63
CA HIS A 112 -8.40 -17.61 -21.44
C HIS A 112 -9.43 -16.50 -21.73
N LEU A 113 -10.08 -16.54 -22.89
CA LEU A 113 -11.05 -15.52 -23.34
C LEU A 113 -12.32 -15.47 -22.49
N LYS A 114 -12.69 -16.57 -21.82
CA LYS A 114 -13.80 -16.62 -20.85
C LYS A 114 -13.44 -16.04 -19.48
N SER A 115 -12.18 -16.17 -19.04
CA SER A 115 -11.73 -15.75 -17.70
C SER A 115 -11.07 -14.37 -17.69
N ARG A 116 -10.56 -13.89 -18.83
CA ARG A 116 -9.89 -12.60 -19.00
C ARG A 116 -10.39 -11.90 -20.26
N THR A 117 -11.34 -10.97 -20.10
CA THR A 117 -11.75 -10.06 -21.18
C THR A 117 -10.71 -8.95 -21.38
N PHE A 118 -9.56 -9.30 -21.96
CA PHE A 118 -8.52 -8.36 -22.35
C PHE A 118 -8.79 -7.80 -23.75
N LEU A 119 -8.78 -6.46 -23.88
CA LEU A 119 -8.76 -5.54 -25.04
C LEU A 119 -9.53 -5.83 -26.36
N VAL A 120 -9.86 -7.06 -26.72
CA VAL A 120 -10.40 -7.41 -28.04
C VAL A 120 -11.85 -6.91 -28.16
N GLY A 121 -12.06 -6.00 -29.11
CA GLY A 121 -13.27 -5.18 -29.23
C GLY A 121 -13.10 -3.72 -28.76
N GLN A 122 -11.96 -3.37 -28.14
CA GLN A 122 -11.55 -1.99 -27.88
C GLN A 122 -10.33 -1.58 -28.72
N ARG A 123 -9.30 -2.45 -28.82
CA ARG A 123 -8.11 -2.26 -29.68
C ARG A 123 -7.45 -3.59 -30.02
N LEU A 124 -6.58 -3.57 -31.03
CA LEU A 124 -5.79 -4.70 -31.50
C LEU A 124 -4.35 -4.60 -30.95
N THR A 125 -3.77 -5.69 -30.45
CA THR A 125 -2.39 -5.74 -29.98
C THR A 125 -1.47 -6.50 -30.94
N VAL A 126 -0.14 -6.40 -30.75
CA VAL A 126 0.81 -7.22 -31.51
C VAL A 126 0.61 -8.73 -31.30
N ALA A 127 0.15 -9.14 -30.11
CA ALA A 127 -0.12 -10.55 -29.82
C ALA A 127 -1.38 -11.06 -30.54
N ASP A 128 -2.43 -10.24 -30.64
CA ASP A 128 -3.61 -10.58 -31.45
C ASP A 128 -3.22 -10.79 -32.92
N ILE A 129 -2.36 -9.94 -33.47
CA ILE A 129 -1.88 -10.06 -34.85
C ILE A 129 -1.12 -11.39 -35.02
N SER A 130 -0.18 -11.71 -34.12
CA SER A 130 0.61 -12.94 -34.20
C SER A 130 -0.27 -14.19 -34.12
N LEU A 131 -1.21 -14.24 -33.17
CA LEU A 131 -2.12 -15.37 -33.02
C LEU A 131 -3.08 -15.52 -34.19
N VAL A 132 -3.61 -14.44 -34.77
CA VAL A 132 -4.49 -14.53 -35.94
C VAL A 132 -3.74 -15.10 -37.13
N MET A 133 -2.48 -14.71 -37.38
CA MET A 133 -1.68 -15.27 -38.47
C MET A 133 -1.49 -16.78 -38.31
N SER A 134 -1.09 -17.25 -37.12
CA SER A 134 -0.82 -18.68 -36.88
C SER A 134 -2.09 -19.54 -36.77
N LEU A 135 -3.19 -19.00 -36.23
CA LEU A 135 -4.44 -19.75 -35.98
C LEU A 135 -5.42 -19.74 -37.15
N ARG A 136 -5.39 -18.74 -38.04
CA ARG A 136 -6.43 -18.57 -39.07
C ARG A 136 -6.62 -19.83 -39.91
N THR A 137 -5.59 -20.28 -40.62
CA THR A 137 -5.67 -21.42 -41.55
C THR A 137 -6.03 -22.75 -40.89
N PRO A 138 -5.52 -23.16 -39.71
CA PRO A 138 -5.97 -24.38 -39.05
C PRO A 138 -7.39 -24.29 -38.48
N VAL A 139 -7.80 -23.14 -37.94
CA VAL A 139 -9.14 -22.97 -37.33
C VAL A 139 -10.24 -22.78 -38.39
N GLU A 140 -9.98 -22.08 -39.49
CA GLU A 140 -10.95 -21.88 -40.59
C GLU A 140 -11.33 -23.21 -41.28
N LYS A 141 -10.44 -24.21 -41.32
CA LYS A 141 -10.73 -25.54 -41.89
C LYS A 141 -11.84 -26.29 -41.14
N ASN A 142 -11.86 -26.19 -39.81
CA ASN A 142 -12.80 -26.91 -38.93
C ASN A 142 -13.87 -25.97 -38.34
N PHE A 143 -14.08 -24.80 -38.96
CA PHE A 143 -14.79 -23.67 -38.38
C PHE A 143 -16.18 -23.99 -37.84
N VAL A 144 -16.99 -24.76 -38.59
CA VAL A 144 -18.40 -25.06 -38.26
C VAL A 144 -18.52 -25.99 -37.05
N GLU A 145 -17.50 -26.79 -36.78
CA GLU A 145 -17.43 -27.69 -35.63
C GLU A 145 -16.87 -26.93 -34.41
N LEU A 146 -15.73 -26.27 -34.58
CA LEU A 146 -15.10 -25.46 -33.53
C LEU A 146 -15.99 -24.30 -33.05
N GLN A 147 -16.87 -23.74 -33.89
CA GLN A 147 -17.84 -22.71 -33.47
C GLN A 147 -18.85 -23.20 -32.42
N LYS A 148 -19.16 -24.50 -32.38
CA LYS A 148 -20.10 -25.05 -31.38
C LYS A 148 -19.43 -25.20 -30.02
N THR A 149 -18.17 -25.60 -30.00
CA THR A 149 -17.40 -25.91 -28.77
C THR A 149 -16.68 -24.68 -28.21
N TYR A 150 -16.15 -23.82 -29.07
CA TYR A 150 -15.29 -22.67 -28.72
C TYR A 150 -15.85 -21.32 -29.24
N PRO A 151 -17.05 -20.91 -28.81
CA PRO A 151 -17.73 -19.71 -29.31
C PRO A 151 -17.10 -18.37 -28.89
N ALA A 152 -16.20 -18.32 -27.90
CA ALA A 152 -15.44 -17.11 -27.58
C ALA A 152 -14.22 -16.97 -28.50
N THR A 153 -13.43 -18.04 -28.67
CA THR A 153 -12.29 -18.17 -29.60
C THR A 153 -12.68 -17.81 -31.04
N ILE A 154 -13.78 -18.38 -31.53
CA ILE A 154 -14.28 -18.11 -32.89
C ILE A 154 -14.80 -16.66 -33.05
N ARG A 155 -15.32 -16.05 -31.97
CA ARG A 155 -15.72 -14.64 -31.96
C ARG A 155 -14.51 -13.71 -31.94
N TRP A 156 -13.51 -14.01 -31.11
CA TRP A 156 -12.22 -13.30 -31.05
C TRP A 156 -11.54 -13.32 -32.43
N LEU A 157 -11.37 -14.51 -33.03
CA LEU A 157 -10.72 -14.68 -34.33
C LEU A 157 -11.44 -13.87 -35.42
N ARG A 158 -12.78 -13.95 -35.51
CA ARG A 158 -13.56 -13.14 -36.46
C ARG A 158 -13.41 -11.64 -36.23
N THR A 159 -13.41 -11.16 -34.99
CA THR A 159 -13.24 -9.74 -34.65
C THR A 159 -11.87 -9.25 -35.12
N CYS A 160 -10.80 -9.95 -34.78
CA CYS A 160 -9.43 -9.55 -35.15
C CYS A 160 -9.19 -9.67 -36.67
N THR A 161 -9.67 -10.74 -37.33
CA THR A 161 -9.66 -10.89 -38.80
C THR A 161 -10.43 -9.76 -39.51
N HIS A 162 -11.53 -9.27 -38.93
CA HIS A 162 -12.28 -8.13 -39.48
C HIS A 162 -11.52 -6.81 -39.29
N HIS A 163 -10.97 -6.54 -38.10
CA HIS A 163 -10.13 -5.35 -37.85
C HIS A 163 -8.87 -5.30 -38.73
N LEU A 164 -8.31 -6.47 -39.08
CA LEU A 164 -7.18 -6.60 -40.01
C LEU A 164 -7.58 -6.55 -41.50
N GLY A 165 -8.87 -6.50 -41.83
CA GLY A 165 -9.35 -6.46 -43.22
C GLY A 165 -9.13 -7.77 -44.01
N LEU A 166 -9.02 -8.90 -43.31
CA LEU A 166 -8.64 -10.22 -43.84
C LEU A 166 -9.83 -11.10 -44.24
N ALA A 167 -11.07 -10.65 -44.01
CA ALA A 167 -12.28 -11.39 -44.35
C ALA A 167 -12.49 -11.46 -45.89
N GLU A 168 -12.89 -12.63 -46.39
CA GLU A 168 -13.09 -12.85 -47.83
C GLU A 168 -14.33 -12.12 -48.39
N SER A 169 -14.23 -11.72 -49.66
CA SER A 169 -15.34 -11.12 -50.41
C SER A 169 -16.12 -12.18 -51.18
N ALA A 170 -17.37 -12.42 -50.78
CA ALA A 170 -18.31 -13.27 -51.51
C ALA A 170 -19.70 -12.61 -51.55
N VAL A 171 -20.19 -12.32 -52.76
CA VAL A 171 -21.50 -11.66 -52.97
C VAL A 171 -22.43 -12.59 -53.76
N ALA A 172 -23.56 -12.95 -53.15
CA ALA A 172 -24.73 -13.49 -53.86
C ALA A 172 -26.03 -13.10 -53.12
N LYS A 173 -26.96 -12.44 -53.82
CA LYS A 173 -28.31 -12.08 -53.33
C LYS A 173 -29.30 -11.90 -54.49
N PRO A 174 -30.59 -12.24 -54.29
CA PRO A 174 -31.72 -11.75 -55.08
C PRO A 174 -32.71 -10.92 -54.22
N THR A 175 -34.01 -11.03 -54.46
CA THR A 175 -35.10 -10.06 -54.19
C THR A 175 -36.40 -10.75 -53.78
N ALA A 176 -37.40 -10.19 -53.09
CA ALA A 176 -37.63 -8.91 -52.37
C ALA A 176 -38.90 -9.16 -51.46
N GLN A 177 -39.74 -8.25 -50.92
CA GLN A 177 -40.06 -6.80 -51.01
C GLN A 177 -40.34 -6.29 -49.58
N VAL A 178 -39.89 -5.11 -49.13
CA VAL A 178 -40.29 -3.72 -49.45
C VAL A 178 -41.72 -3.34 -49.02
N VAL A 179 -41.84 -2.68 -47.85
CA VAL A 179 -42.85 -1.66 -47.51
C VAL A 179 -42.14 -0.53 -46.70
N LYS A 180 -42.68 0.70 -46.71
CA LYS A 180 -42.07 1.94 -46.18
C LYS A 180 -42.31 2.19 -44.67
N PRO A 181 -41.50 3.06 -44.01
CA PRO A 181 -41.59 3.37 -42.57
C PRO A 181 -42.36 4.66 -42.23
N ALA A 182 -42.99 4.71 -41.04
CA ALA A 182 -43.38 5.88 -40.23
C ALA A 182 -44.32 5.43 -39.05
N PRO A 183 -44.62 6.27 -38.03
CA PRO A 183 -43.76 7.16 -37.24
C PRO A 183 -44.00 6.99 -35.71
N ALA A 184 -43.36 7.80 -34.87
CA ALA A 184 -43.67 7.90 -33.42
C ALA A 184 -44.66 9.05 -33.10
N LYS A 185 -45.46 8.94 -32.01
CA LYS A 185 -46.07 10.08 -31.26
C LYS A 185 -46.84 9.68 -29.97
N THR A 186 -46.30 10.07 -28.80
CA THR A 186 -46.90 10.89 -27.69
C THR A 186 -48.31 10.52 -27.08
N PRO A 187 -48.88 11.22 -26.04
CA PRO A 187 -49.53 10.51 -24.91
C PRO A 187 -50.94 11.02 -24.46
N ALA A 188 -51.36 10.62 -23.24
CA ALA A 188 -52.50 11.14 -22.43
C ALA A 188 -53.91 10.62 -22.87
N PRO A 189 -55.03 10.79 -22.11
CA PRO A 189 -55.31 11.76 -21.02
C PRO A 189 -56.04 11.22 -19.75
N THR A 190 -56.48 12.16 -18.89
CA THR A 190 -57.26 12.03 -17.62
C THR A 190 -58.65 12.71 -17.77
N VAL A 191 -59.57 12.89 -16.81
CA VAL A 191 -59.63 12.91 -15.32
C VAL A 191 -61.09 12.60 -14.86
N LYS A 192 -61.36 12.07 -13.64
CA LYS A 192 -62.37 12.58 -12.65
C LYS A 192 -62.55 11.72 -11.37
N GLU A 193 -63.29 12.27 -10.41
CA GLU A 193 -63.48 11.81 -9.01
C GLU A 193 -64.86 11.14 -8.77
N ALA A 194 -65.00 10.28 -7.75
CA ALA A 194 -65.99 10.44 -6.65
C ALA A 194 -66.10 9.25 -5.66
N LYS A 195 -66.13 9.60 -4.35
CA LYS A 195 -66.84 9.01 -3.19
C LYS A 195 -66.97 7.48 -2.96
N VAL A 196 -66.42 7.06 -1.81
CA VAL A 196 -67.07 6.36 -0.66
C VAL A 196 -68.20 5.35 -0.94
N GLU A 197 -67.98 4.07 -0.60
CA GLU A 197 -68.82 3.31 0.34
C GLU A 197 -68.18 1.99 0.83
N THR A 198 -68.68 1.44 1.94
CA THR A 198 -68.39 0.11 2.52
C THR A 198 -69.71 -0.49 2.99
N PRO A 199 -70.00 -1.80 2.83
CA PRO A 199 -69.56 -2.77 3.85
C PRO A 199 -69.42 -4.27 3.41
N ALA A 200 -69.19 -5.12 4.42
CA ALA A 200 -69.66 -6.52 4.55
C ALA A 200 -68.78 -7.72 4.08
N LYS A 201 -67.98 -8.22 5.04
CA LYS A 201 -67.88 -9.63 5.51
C LYS A 201 -68.08 -10.80 4.53
N SER A 202 -67.02 -11.59 4.36
CA SER A 202 -67.00 -13.04 4.67
C SER A 202 -65.59 -13.35 5.21
N ALA A 203 -65.37 -13.95 6.39
CA ALA A 203 -65.77 -15.24 6.98
C ALA A 203 -64.47 -16.07 7.14
N ALA A 204 -64.21 -16.57 8.34
CA ALA A 204 -62.87 -16.93 8.78
C ALA A 204 -62.44 -18.38 8.48
N THR A 205 -61.13 -18.60 8.55
CA THR A 205 -60.58 -19.76 9.26
C THR A 205 -59.31 -19.33 10.02
N GLU A 206 -59.08 -19.90 11.20
CA GLU A 206 -57.95 -19.58 12.08
C GLU A 206 -56.84 -20.61 11.96
N GLU A 207 -55.59 -20.19 12.12
CA GLU A 207 -54.59 -20.98 12.86
C GLU A 207 -53.49 -20.05 13.42
N VAL A 208 -52.77 -20.52 14.45
CA VAL A 208 -52.07 -19.64 15.43
C VAL A 208 -50.60 -20.02 15.61
N ALA A 209 -49.67 -19.07 15.45
CA ALA A 209 -48.36 -19.09 16.13
C ALA A 209 -47.56 -17.77 16.08
N SER A 210 -46.85 -17.49 17.19
CA SER A 210 -45.64 -16.65 17.32
C SER A 210 -45.68 -15.15 16.96
N SER A 211 -45.67 -14.30 17.98
CA SER A 211 -45.39 -12.86 17.88
C SER A 211 -43.96 -12.52 18.35
N GLY A 212 -43.03 -12.32 17.41
CA GLY A 212 -41.62 -11.99 17.71
C GLY A 212 -41.05 -10.80 16.90
N GLY A 213 -40.86 -10.98 15.59
CA GLY A 213 -39.98 -10.11 14.79
C GLY A 213 -40.42 -8.64 14.55
N LYS A 214 -41.70 -8.30 14.72
CA LYS A 214 -42.27 -7.01 14.27
C LYS A 214 -41.73 -5.74 14.94
N LYS A 215 -40.88 -5.85 15.98
CA LYS A 215 -40.29 -4.69 16.66
C LYS A 215 -38.97 -4.25 16.03
N ASP A 216 -38.10 -5.19 15.66
CA ASP A 216 -36.77 -4.90 15.14
C ASP A 216 -36.78 -4.56 13.65
N GLU A 217 -37.63 -5.21 12.83
CA GLU A 217 -37.86 -4.78 11.44
C GLU A 217 -38.29 -3.31 11.38
N LYS A 218 -39.18 -2.90 12.30
CA LYS A 218 -39.72 -1.54 12.38
C LYS A 218 -38.73 -0.52 12.95
N LYS A 219 -37.69 -0.98 13.68
CA LYS A 219 -36.53 -0.17 14.07
C LYS A 219 -35.58 -0.01 12.88
N LYS A 220 -35.17 -1.11 12.27
CA LYS A 220 -34.26 -1.15 11.12
C LYS A 220 -34.77 -0.30 9.95
N ALA A 221 -36.03 -0.48 9.53
CA ALA A 221 -36.64 0.33 8.48
C ALA A 221 -36.70 1.84 8.81
N LYS A 222 -36.69 2.21 10.09
CA LYS A 222 -36.64 3.62 10.54
C LYS A 222 -35.21 4.17 10.52
N GLU A 223 -34.21 3.35 10.81
CA GLU A 223 -32.78 3.70 10.67
C GLU A 223 -32.40 3.79 9.18
N ASP A 224 -32.81 2.83 8.35
CA ASP A 224 -32.62 2.84 6.89
C ASP A 224 -33.30 4.07 6.25
N ALA A 225 -34.54 4.40 6.65
CA ALA A 225 -35.23 5.60 6.16
C ALA A 225 -34.61 6.92 6.66
N LYS A 226 -34.02 6.94 7.87
CA LYS A 226 -33.23 8.10 8.35
C LYS A 226 -31.97 8.26 7.51
N ARG A 227 -31.24 7.17 7.31
CA ARG A 227 -29.99 7.12 6.54
C ARG A 227 -30.21 7.55 5.09
N ALA A 228 -31.19 6.98 4.39
CA ALA A 228 -31.52 7.37 3.03
C ALA A 228 -31.93 8.86 2.92
N LYS A 229 -32.55 9.43 3.96
CA LYS A 229 -32.89 10.85 4.01
C LYS A 229 -31.69 11.76 4.29
N GLU A 230 -30.71 11.29 5.06
CA GLU A 230 -29.43 11.98 5.25
C GLU A 230 -28.53 11.88 4.01
N GLU A 231 -28.46 10.71 3.37
CA GLU A 231 -27.77 10.49 2.08
C GLU A 231 -28.40 11.35 0.96
N ALA A 232 -29.72 11.38 0.83
CA ALA A 232 -30.40 12.23 -0.16
C ALA A 232 -30.23 13.73 0.14
N LYS A 233 -30.20 14.15 1.41
CA LYS A 233 -29.89 15.55 1.79
C LYS A 233 -28.44 15.90 1.44
N LYS A 234 -27.49 14.98 1.69
CA LYS A 234 -26.07 15.14 1.36
C LYS A 234 -25.88 15.24 -0.15
N GLN A 235 -26.49 14.35 -0.93
CA GLN A 235 -26.49 14.40 -2.39
C GLN A 235 -27.05 15.72 -2.90
N ALA A 236 -28.20 16.19 -2.41
CA ALA A 236 -28.77 17.47 -2.82
C ALA A 236 -27.90 18.69 -2.46
N GLU A 237 -27.09 18.62 -1.39
CA GLU A 237 -26.10 19.67 -1.08
C GLU A 237 -24.85 19.57 -1.95
N GLU A 238 -24.38 18.35 -2.24
CA GLU A 238 -23.26 18.09 -3.15
C GLU A 238 -23.60 18.48 -4.60
N ASP A 239 -24.81 18.19 -5.09
CA ASP A 239 -25.32 18.63 -6.38
C ASP A 239 -25.42 20.16 -6.46
N ARG A 240 -25.88 20.81 -5.37
CA ARG A 240 -25.96 22.28 -5.30
C ARG A 240 -24.56 22.92 -5.24
N LYS A 241 -23.57 22.27 -4.63
CA LYS A 241 -22.16 22.67 -4.67
C LYS A 241 -21.58 22.47 -6.07
N ALA A 242 -21.77 21.30 -6.68
CA ALA A 242 -21.31 21.01 -8.04
C ALA A 242 -21.88 21.98 -9.09
N ALA A 243 -23.15 22.38 -8.96
CA ALA A 243 -23.76 23.41 -9.81
C ALA A 243 -23.16 24.81 -9.59
N ALA A 244 -22.73 25.14 -8.36
CA ALA A 244 -22.03 26.39 -8.07
C ALA A 244 -20.56 26.36 -8.55
N ASP A 245 -19.88 25.23 -8.40
CA ASP A 245 -18.51 25.02 -8.84
C ASP A 245 -18.40 25.03 -10.36
N ALA A 246 -19.39 24.47 -11.07
CA ALA A 246 -19.49 24.51 -12.53
C ALA A 246 -19.48 25.95 -13.08
N LYS A 247 -20.11 26.90 -12.36
CA LYS A 247 -20.12 28.33 -12.73
C LYS A 247 -18.74 28.99 -12.64
N PHE A 248 -17.82 28.42 -11.87
CA PHE A 248 -16.45 28.93 -11.66
C PHE A 248 -15.38 27.88 -11.95
N ARG A 249 -15.67 26.90 -12.84
CA ARG A 249 -14.73 25.83 -13.21
C ARG A 249 -13.45 26.36 -13.86
N GLY A 250 -13.50 27.54 -14.49
CA GLY A 250 -12.39 28.11 -15.27
C GLY A 250 -12.18 27.39 -16.62
N PRO A 251 -11.32 27.93 -17.50
CA PRO A 251 -10.95 27.25 -18.74
C PRO A 251 -10.11 26.01 -18.42
N ASP A 252 -10.20 24.99 -19.27
CA ASP A 252 -9.26 23.86 -19.26
C ASP A 252 -8.06 24.27 -20.14
N VAL A 253 -6.83 24.14 -19.62
CA VAL A 253 -5.59 24.71 -20.19
C VAL A 253 -4.46 23.67 -20.28
N THR A 254 -3.48 23.92 -21.17
CA THR A 254 -2.33 23.02 -21.40
C THR A 254 -1.01 23.68 -20.99
N LEU A 255 0.07 22.89 -20.94
CA LEU A 255 1.43 23.43 -20.75
C LEU A 255 1.91 24.31 -21.91
N ASP A 256 1.18 24.37 -23.02
CA ASP A 256 1.51 25.19 -24.18
C ASP A 256 0.90 26.60 -24.09
N ASN A 257 -0.35 26.71 -23.61
CA ASN A 257 -1.09 27.98 -23.56
C ASN A 257 -1.32 28.57 -22.15
N PHE A 258 -0.92 27.91 -21.05
CA PHE A 258 -1.13 28.45 -19.68
C PHE A 258 -0.55 29.86 -19.46
N GLU A 259 0.42 30.29 -20.28
CA GLU A 259 1.01 31.63 -20.24
C GLU A 259 0.01 32.73 -20.67
N GLU A 260 -0.97 32.39 -21.51
CA GLU A 260 -2.05 33.28 -21.97
C GLU A 260 -3.15 33.49 -20.91
N HIS A 261 -3.23 32.58 -19.93
CA HIS A 261 -4.29 32.55 -18.92
C HIS A 261 -3.81 33.06 -17.55
N ALA A 262 -4.74 33.59 -16.76
CA ALA A 262 -4.52 33.88 -15.33
C ALA A 262 -5.03 32.75 -14.42
N PHE A 263 -5.99 31.95 -14.87
CA PHE A 263 -6.51 30.80 -14.11
C PHE A 263 -7.07 29.73 -15.04
N GLY A 264 -7.20 28.49 -14.52
CA GLY A 264 -7.79 27.36 -15.25
C GLY A 264 -7.47 25.99 -14.63
N ASN A 265 -7.99 24.91 -15.23
CA ASN A 265 -7.61 23.54 -14.88
C ASN A 265 -6.49 23.07 -15.81
N LEU A 266 -5.28 22.82 -15.29
CA LEU A 266 -4.09 22.53 -16.09
C LEU A 266 -3.79 21.02 -16.10
N MET A 267 -4.01 20.37 -17.24
CA MET A 267 -3.75 18.93 -17.39
C MET A 267 -2.28 18.65 -17.74
N ILE A 268 -1.59 17.93 -16.85
CA ILE A 268 -0.17 17.57 -17.01
C ILE A 268 -0.06 16.14 -17.53
N GLN A 269 0.37 16.00 -18.78
CA GLN A 269 0.73 14.75 -19.46
C GLN A 269 2.16 14.84 -20.01
N SER A 270 3.04 15.56 -19.31
CA SER A 270 4.46 15.77 -19.65
C SER A 270 4.73 16.44 -21.02
N GLN A 271 3.76 17.20 -21.56
CA GLN A 271 3.77 17.73 -22.93
C GLN A 271 5.00 18.60 -23.27
N ARG A 272 5.42 19.50 -22.36
CA ARG A 272 6.68 20.26 -22.47
C ARG A 272 7.32 20.56 -21.13
N LYS A 273 8.64 20.73 -21.11
CA LYS A 273 9.39 21.31 -19.97
C LYS A 273 9.26 22.83 -20.03
N THR A 274 8.61 23.44 -19.03
CA THR A 274 8.27 24.88 -19.04
C THR A 274 9.33 25.81 -18.43
N GLY A 275 10.43 25.28 -17.88
CA GLY A 275 11.50 26.08 -17.26
C GLY A 275 11.11 26.82 -15.95
N ARG A 276 9.85 26.71 -15.50
CA ARG A 276 9.36 27.31 -14.25
C ARG A 276 10.21 26.89 -13.04
N LYS A 277 10.75 27.87 -12.31
CA LYS A 277 11.52 27.67 -11.07
C LYS A 277 10.57 27.55 -9.89
N TRP A 278 10.55 26.39 -9.24
CA TRP A 278 9.63 26.08 -8.14
C TRP A 278 10.21 26.41 -6.77
N THR A 279 9.45 27.15 -5.96
CA THR A 279 9.75 27.45 -4.56
C THR A 279 8.90 26.55 -3.67
N SER A 280 9.54 25.85 -2.72
CA SER A 280 8.82 25.08 -1.69
C SER A 280 8.22 26.02 -0.64
N VAL A 281 7.04 25.69 -0.10
CA VAL A 281 6.34 26.55 0.88
C VAL A 281 7.22 26.89 2.10
N LYS A 282 8.04 25.95 2.58
CA LYS A 282 8.97 26.16 3.71
C LYS A 282 10.16 27.08 3.43
N LEU A 283 10.30 27.58 2.21
CA LEU A 283 11.33 28.55 1.80
C LEU A 283 10.76 29.96 1.58
N LEU A 284 9.44 30.14 1.74
CA LEU A 284 8.76 31.42 1.66
C LEU A 284 8.98 32.18 2.96
N THR A 285 10.11 32.87 3.06
CA THR A 285 10.52 33.68 4.21
C THR A 285 10.63 35.15 3.81
N PRO A 286 10.80 36.10 4.76
CA PRO A 286 11.01 37.51 4.45
C PRO A 286 12.19 37.80 3.50
N ALA A 287 13.15 36.88 3.35
CA ALA A 287 14.24 36.99 2.37
C ALA A 287 13.78 36.91 0.90
N LEU A 288 12.57 36.37 0.64
CA LEU A 288 11.94 36.35 -0.69
C LEU A 288 10.96 37.52 -0.89
N LYS A 289 10.83 38.45 0.06
CA LYS A 289 9.94 39.61 -0.06
C LYS A 289 10.18 40.36 -1.38
N ASP A 290 9.08 40.80 -1.98
CA ASP A 290 8.97 41.49 -3.26
C ASP A 290 9.37 40.65 -4.50
N GLN A 291 9.82 39.40 -4.34
CA GLN A 291 10.10 38.50 -5.47
C GLN A 291 8.85 37.77 -5.97
N GLN A 292 8.81 37.45 -7.27
CA GLN A 292 7.81 36.57 -7.86
C GLN A 292 8.24 35.10 -7.79
N VAL A 293 7.33 34.21 -7.39
CA VAL A 293 7.60 32.78 -7.19
C VAL A 293 6.55 31.90 -7.86
N TRP A 294 6.96 30.70 -8.32
CA TRP A 294 6.03 29.61 -8.62
C TRP A 294 5.99 28.63 -7.46
N VAL A 295 4.80 28.35 -6.94
CA VAL A 295 4.58 27.42 -5.83
C VAL A 295 3.60 26.34 -6.26
N ARG A 296 3.87 25.07 -5.90
CA ARG A 296 2.93 23.96 -6.07
C ARG A 296 2.53 23.43 -4.70
N ALA A 297 1.25 23.51 -4.38
CA ALA A 297 0.72 23.21 -3.06
C ALA A 297 -0.70 22.62 -3.11
N ARG A 298 -1.19 22.11 -1.97
CA ARG A 298 -2.62 21.81 -1.77
C ARG A 298 -3.33 23.03 -1.20
N VAL A 299 -4.54 23.31 -1.67
CA VAL A 299 -5.48 24.19 -0.98
C VAL A 299 -5.96 23.45 0.27
N GLN A 300 -5.58 23.92 1.45
CA GLN A 300 -6.03 23.38 2.74
C GLN A 300 -7.34 24.03 3.22
N GLY A 301 -7.62 25.25 2.76
CA GLY A 301 -8.83 25.98 3.08
C GLY A 301 -9.01 27.21 2.18
N THR A 302 -10.27 27.55 1.91
CA THR A 302 -10.68 28.73 1.12
C THR A 302 -11.54 29.69 1.95
N ARG A 303 -11.31 31.00 1.85
CA ARG A 303 -12.17 32.04 2.42
C ARG A 303 -12.41 33.17 1.42
N LYS A 304 -13.60 33.22 0.81
CA LYS A 304 -14.07 34.36 -0.01
C LYS A 304 -14.50 35.53 0.87
N GLN A 305 -14.22 36.75 0.43
CA GLN A 305 -14.69 38.00 1.05
C GLN A 305 -15.31 38.89 -0.02
N GLY A 306 -16.64 38.88 -0.11
CA GLY A 306 -17.36 39.47 -1.24
C GLY A 306 -17.06 38.73 -2.56
N GLY A 307 -17.18 39.46 -3.68
CA GLY A 307 -17.01 38.88 -5.02
C GLY A 307 -15.64 39.08 -5.69
N LYS A 308 -14.68 39.78 -5.04
CA LYS A 308 -13.41 40.20 -5.67
C LYS A 308 -12.14 39.80 -4.89
N LEU A 309 -12.29 39.15 -3.75
CA LEU A 309 -11.20 38.79 -2.84
C LEU A 309 -11.39 37.36 -2.34
N CYS A 310 -10.35 36.53 -2.42
CA CYS A 310 -10.32 35.19 -1.84
C CYS A 310 -8.97 34.93 -1.19
N PHE A 311 -8.99 34.44 0.04
CA PHE A 311 -7.81 33.94 0.75
C PHE A 311 -7.74 32.42 0.60
N LEU A 312 -6.53 31.89 0.41
CA LEU A 312 -6.21 30.47 0.37
C LEU A 312 -5.17 30.17 1.44
N THR A 313 -5.37 29.10 2.21
CA THR A 313 -4.29 28.46 2.95
C THR A 313 -3.66 27.39 2.07
N LEU A 314 -2.40 27.53 1.72
CA LEU A 314 -1.65 26.57 0.90
C LEU A 314 -0.79 25.68 1.79
N ARG A 315 -0.85 24.35 1.63
CA ARG A 315 0.02 23.38 2.34
C ARG A 315 0.96 22.64 1.40
N MET A 316 2.21 22.49 1.80
CA MET A 316 3.19 21.56 1.23
C MET A 316 4.04 20.97 2.36
N GLU A 317 4.11 19.64 2.45
CA GLU A 317 4.73 18.94 3.59
C GLU A 317 4.08 19.39 4.92
N LEU A 318 4.87 19.74 5.94
CA LEU A 318 4.40 20.30 7.21
C LEU A 318 4.10 21.81 7.13
N ALA A 319 4.52 22.49 6.06
CA ALA A 319 4.50 23.94 5.95
C ALA A 319 3.22 24.46 5.27
N THR A 320 2.70 25.55 5.83
CA THR A 320 1.60 26.34 5.27
C THR A 320 2.00 27.81 5.04
N VAL A 321 1.38 28.45 4.05
CA VAL A 321 1.47 29.89 3.76
C VAL A 321 0.09 30.43 3.32
N GLN A 322 -0.17 31.72 3.55
CA GLN A 322 -1.35 32.40 3.02
C GLN A 322 -1.11 32.86 1.57
N ALA A 323 -2.15 32.77 0.74
CA ALA A 323 -2.16 33.37 -0.59
C ALA A 323 -3.44 34.18 -0.80
N VAL A 324 -3.30 35.40 -1.32
CA VAL A 324 -4.37 36.39 -1.47
C VAL A 324 -4.66 36.61 -2.95
N VAL A 325 -5.92 36.40 -3.33
CA VAL A 325 -6.38 36.43 -4.73
C VAL A 325 -7.30 37.62 -4.94
N PHE A 326 -6.90 38.53 -5.83
CA PHE A 326 -7.65 39.73 -6.19
C PHE A 326 -8.25 39.62 -7.60
N GLY A 327 -9.47 40.11 -7.78
CA GLY A 327 -10.16 40.14 -9.08
C GLY A 327 -11.31 39.13 -9.17
N GLN A 328 -12.39 39.52 -9.85
CA GLN A 328 -13.70 38.85 -9.72
C GLN A 328 -13.71 37.40 -10.21
N GLU A 329 -13.10 37.13 -11.36
CA GLU A 329 -13.12 35.79 -11.96
C GLU A 329 -12.13 34.85 -11.28
N ILE A 330 -10.89 35.31 -11.06
CA ILE A 330 -9.83 34.52 -10.41
C ILE A 330 -10.12 34.24 -8.93
N ALA A 331 -10.69 35.19 -8.17
CA ALA A 331 -11.20 34.92 -6.81
C ALA A 331 -12.45 34.03 -6.84
N GLY A 332 -13.28 34.18 -7.88
CA GLY A 332 -14.43 33.30 -8.18
C GLY A 332 -14.01 31.84 -8.32
N PHE A 333 -13.05 31.56 -9.20
CA PHE A 333 -12.41 30.26 -9.42
C PHE A 333 -11.72 29.74 -8.15
N SER A 334 -10.87 30.55 -7.51
CA SER A 334 -10.03 30.12 -6.38
C SER A 334 -10.84 29.64 -5.19
N GLY A 335 -11.87 30.39 -4.79
CA GLY A 335 -12.82 29.96 -3.76
C GLY A 335 -13.96 29.09 -4.28
N ALA A 336 -13.76 28.40 -5.41
CA ALA A 336 -14.57 27.30 -5.94
C ALA A 336 -13.66 26.08 -6.27
N LEU A 337 -12.49 26.03 -5.64
CA LEU A 337 -11.64 24.85 -5.57
C LEU A 337 -11.99 24.10 -4.27
N PRO A 338 -12.42 22.82 -4.32
CA PRO A 338 -12.62 22.03 -3.11
C PRO A 338 -11.30 21.81 -2.36
N ASP A 339 -11.37 21.69 -1.03
CA ASP A 339 -10.18 21.44 -0.20
C ASP A 339 -9.42 20.18 -0.63
N GLU A 340 -8.12 20.18 -0.34
CA GLU A 340 -7.08 19.25 -0.82
C GLU A 340 -6.80 19.28 -2.33
N SER A 341 -7.45 20.15 -3.12
CA SER A 341 -7.11 20.37 -4.54
C SER A 341 -5.67 20.83 -4.68
N VAL A 342 -4.95 20.28 -5.66
CA VAL A 342 -3.56 20.68 -5.95
C VAL A 342 -3.55 21.84 -6.95
N VAL A 343 -2.76 22.88 -6.66
CA VAL A 343 -2.63 24.09 -7.47
C VAL A 343 -1.18 24.43 -7.79
N ASP A 344 -0.95 24.93 -9.00
CA ASP A 344 0.20 25.77 -9.37
C ASP A 344 -0.20 27.23 -9.14
N ILE A 345 0.56 27.97 -8.36
CA ILE A 345 0.36 29.42 -8.14
C ILE A 345 1.60 30.17 -8.60
N PHE A 346 1.38 31.29 -9.30
CA PHE A 346 2.37 32.33 -9.55
C PHE A 346 1.93 33.60 -8.84
N GLY A 347 2.86 34.29 -8.18
CA GLY A 347 2.56 35.53 -7.50
C GLY A 347 3.75 36.13 -6.78
N LYS A 348 3.55 37.35 -6.28
CA LYS A 348 4.57 38.13 -5.58
C LYS A 348 4.50 37.88 -4.07
N VAL A 349 5.62 37.56 -3.45
CA VAL A 349 5.74 37.43 -1.99
C VAL A 349 5.71 38.82 -1.35
N VAL A 350 4.84 39.03 -0.37
CA VAL A 350 4.71 40.28 0.39
C VAL A 350 4.67 40.00 1.89
N ALA A 351 4.90 41.03 2.71
CA ALA A 351 4.63 40.95 4.14
C ALA A 351 3.16 41.34 4.40
N PRO A 352 2.40 40.57 5.20
CA PRO A 352 1.02 40.88 5.54
C PRO A 352 0.95 42.03 6.57
N GLU A 353 -0.20 42.70 6.68
CA GLU A 353 -0.43 43.74 7.71
C GLU A 353 -0.41 43.18 9.13
N VAL A 354 -0.78 41.91 9.30
CA VAL A 354 -0.78 41.15 10.56
C VAL A 354 -0.26 39.75 10.26
N ALA A 355 0.61 39.21 11.12
CA ALA A 355 1.16 37.87 10.97
C ALA A 355 0.05 36.81 10.82
N THR A 356 0.16 35.96 9.79
CA THR A 356 -0.90 34.99 9.46
C THR A 356 -0.87 33.76 10.38
N SER A 357 -1.95 33.01 10.42
CA SER A 357 -2.03 31.72 11.15
C SER A 357 -1.32 30.55 10.44
N CYS A 358 -0.57 30.82 9.38
CA CYS A 358 0.20 29.83 8.64
C CYS A 358 1.62 29.68 9.22
N SER A 359 2.30 28.58 8.91
CA SER A 359 3.69 28.35 9.39
C SER A 359 4.66 29.42 8.90
N GLN A 360 4.43 29.94 7.69
CA GLN A 360 5.10 31.12 7.16
C GLN A 360 4.19 32.32 7.49
N SER A 361 4.25 32.76 8.74
CA SER A 361 3.33 33.79 9.28
C SER A 361 3.72 35.21 8.84
N GLU A 362 5.01 35.45 8.61
CA GLU A 362 5.60 36.75 8.24
C GLU A 362 5.45 37.12 6.75
N VAL A 363 4.95 36.21 5.91
CA VAL A 363 4.74 36.46 4.47
C VAL A 363 3.44 35.87 3.94
N GLU A 364 2.97 36.43 2.84
CA GLU A 364 1.89 35.88 2.03
C GLU A 364 2.19 36.06 0.53
N ILE A 365 1.46 35.32 -0.33
CA ILE A 365 1.59 35.41 -1.79
C ILE A 365 0.42 36.22 -2.35
N ASN A 366 0.69 37.38 -2.94
CA ASN A 366 -0.29 38.07 -3.80
C ASN A 366 -0.34 37.35 -5.15
N VAL A 367 -1.45 36.65 -5.40
CA VAL A 367 -1.61 35.72 -6.54
C VAL A 367 -1.87 36.48 -7.84
N GLU A 368 -1.00 36.25 -8.82
CA GLU A 368 -1.14 36.74 -10.19
C GLU A 368 -1.73 35.67 -11.12
N LYS A 369 -1.38 34.39 -10.90
CA LYS A 369 -1.97 33.25 -11.62
C LYS A 369 -2.21 32.03 -10.73
N ILE A 370 -3.27 31.26 -11.01
CA ILE A 370 -3.60 30.03 -10.28
C ILE A 370 -4.21 28.95 -11.18
N PHE A 371 -3.54 27.80 -11.29
CA PHE A 371 -3.99 26.66 -12.08
C PHE A 371 -4.25 25.45 -11.22
N CYS A 372 -5.45 24.86 -11.31
CA CYS A 372 -5.75 23.62 -10.61
C CYS A 372 -5.24 22.42 -11.43
N ILE A 373 -4.22 21.73 -10.93
CA ILE A 373 -3.59 20.57 -11.61
C ILE A 373 -4.18 19.24 -11.15
N GLY A 374 -4.94 19.24 -10.06
CA GLY A 374 -5.57 18.07 -9.47
C GLY A 374 -6.74 18.47 -8.59
N ARG A 375 -7.90 18.71 -9.23
CA ARG A 375 -9.13 19.12 -8.55
C ARG A 375 -9.65 18.00 -7.65
N SER A 376 -9.85 18.31 -6.38
CA SER A 376 -10.35 17.39 -5.37
C SER A 376 -11.86 17.14 -5.53
N LYS A 377 -12.35 16.08 -4.89
CA LYS A 377 -13.78 15.76 -4.71
C LYS A 377 -14.18 16.08 -3.26
N PRO A 378 -15.48 16.12 -2.91
CA PRO A 378 -15.91 16.13 -1.51
C PRO A 378 -15.17 15.04 -0.71
N LEU A 379 -14.47 15.45 0.35
CA LEU A 379 -13.60 14.55 1.11
C LEU A 379 -14.46 13.63 2.00
N PRO A 380 -14.10 12.34 2.13
CA PRO A 380 -14.76 11.43 3.07
C PRO A 380 -14.40 11.75 4.53
N LEU A 381 -13.32 12.51 4.74
CA LEU A 381 -12.79 12.96 6.02
C LEU A 381 -12.21 14.37 5.85
N LEU A 382 -12.66 15.34 6.65
CA LEU A 382 -12.06 16.69 6.66
C LEU A 382 -10.73 16.67 7.41
N LEU A 383 -9.68 17.24 6.79
CA LEU A 383 -8.35 17.24 7.37
C LEU A 383 -8.26 18.07 8.66
N ALA A 384 -9.07 19.13 8.79
CA ALA A 384 -9.17 19.91 10.01
C ALA A 384 -9.70 19.07 11.19
N ASP A 385 -10.79 18.31 10.98
CA ASP A 385 -11.32 17.40 12.00
C ASP A 385 -10.30 16.29 12.36
N ALA A 386 -9.59 15.78 11.34
CA ALA A 386 -8.51 14.81 11.53
C ALA A 386 -7.26 15.38 12.22
N SER A 387 -7.07 16.70 12.29
CA SER A 387 -5.88 17.34 12.88
C SER A 387 -6.09 17.84 14.31
N ARG A 388 -7.32 17.80 14.86
CA ARG A 388 -7.60 18.25 16.24
C ARG A 388 -6.87 17.41 17.29
N SER A 389 -6.38 18.07 18.34
CA SER A 389 -5.93 17.44 19.58
C SER A 389 -7.11 17.14 20.52
N GLU A 390 -6.88 16.29 21.53
CA GLU A 390 -7.82 16.11 22.64
C GLU A 390 -8.10 17.43 23.39
N ALA A 391 -7.09 18.30 23.50
CA ALA A 391 -7.23 19.61 24.14
C ALA A 391 -8.14 20.56 23.36
N ASP A 392 -8.26 20.43 22.04
CA ASP A 392 -9.19 21.24 21.24
C ASP A 392 -10.62 20.75 21.37
N LEU A 393 -10.82 19.43 21.38
CA LEU A 393 -12.12 18.80 21.65
C LEU A 393 -12.62 19.07 23.08
N ALA A 394 -11.71 19.30 24.03
CA ALA A 394 -12.04 19.71 25.40
C ALA A 394 -12.42 21.20 25.52
N LYS A 395 -11.88 22.08 24.66
CA LYS A 395 -12.24 23.51 24.61
C LYS A 395 -13.64 23.73 24.01
N ASP A 396 -13.98 22.96 22.97
CA ASP A 396 -15.28 23.02 22.30
C ASP A 396 -15.82 21.60 22.02
N PRO A 397 -16.68 21.07 22.91
CA PRO A 397 -17.32 19.75 22.73
C PRO A 397 -18.28 19.64 21.54
N SER A 398 -18.56 20.73 20.80
CA SER A 398 -19.35 20.66 19.56
C SER A 398 -18.51 20.23 18.34
N LEU A 399 -17.18 20.24 18.47
CA LEU A 399 -16.25 19.85 17.42
C LEU A 399 -16.30 18.34 17.13
N ILE A 400 -16.29 17.98 15.84
CA ILE A 400 -16.33 16.59 15.41
C ILE A 400 -15.04 15.87 15.82
N ARG A 401 -15.20 14.77 16.58
CA ARG A 401 -14.15 13.80 16.90
C ARG A 401 -14.09 12.70 15.85
N VAL A 402 -12.95 12.53 15.19
CA VAL A 402 -12.74 11.49 14.18
C VAL A 402 -12.13 10.23 14.80
N GLY A 403 -12.94 9.17 14.92
CA GLY A 403 -12.50 7.88 15.45
C GLY A 403 -11.42 7.19 14.60
N ARG A 404 -10.55 6.41 15.25
CA ARG A 404 -9.39 5.73 14.62
C ARG A 404 -9.77 4.94 13.37
N ASP A 405 -10.84 4.16 13.42
CA ASP A 405 -11.12 3.23 12.32
C ASP A 405 -11.60 3.99 11.08
N VAL A 406 -12.35 5.09 11.24
CA VAL A 406 -12.69 6.03 10.13
C VAL A 406 -11.44 6.68 9.53
N ARG A 407 -10.42 6.98 10.33
CA ARG A 407 -9.11 7.48 9.83
C ARG A 407 -8.38 6.42 9.02
N LEU A 408 -8.34 5.18 9.50
CA LEU A 408 -7.69 4.06 8.82
C LEU A 408 -8.41 3.66 7.52
N ASP A 409 -9.74 3.68 7.50
CA ASP A 409 -10.53 3.45 6.29
C ASP A 409 -10.29 4.55 5.23
N ASN A 410 -9.86 5.73 5.66
CA ASN A 410 -9.54 6.89 4.82
C ASN A 410 -8.04 7.27 4.90
N ARG A 411 -7.14 6.29 5.10
CA ARG A 411 -5.73 6.51 5.47
C ARG A 411 -4.97 7.45 4.51
N ILE A 412 -5.31 7.44 3.22
CA ILE A 412 -4.72 8.33 2.19
C ILE A 412 -5.00 9.84 2.45
N ILE A 413 -6.04 10.17 3.21
CA ILE A 413 -6.35 11.54 3.66
C ILE A 413 -5.74 11.80 5.05
N ASP A 414 -5.90 10.86 5.99
CA ASP A 414 -5.38 10.96 7.36
C ASP A 414 -3.85 11.09 7.40
N LEU A 415 -3.12 10.37 6.53
CA LEU A 415 -1.66 10.49 6.35
C LEU A 415 -1.18 11.89 5.92
N ARG A 416 -2.09 12.80 5.54
CA ARG A 416 -1.77 14.18 5.14
C ARG A 416 -1.84 15.19 6.28
N THR A 417 -2.25 14.75 7.47
CA THR A 417 -2.19 15.54 8.72
C THR A 417 -0.74 15.82 9.10
N ASN A 418 -0.47 16.94 9.76
CA ASN A 418 0.89 17.30 10.16
C ASN A 418 1.51 16.26 11.11
N SER A 419 0.72 15.69 12.02
CA SER A 419 1.13 14.61 12.91
C SER A 419 1.54 13.34 12.15
N SER A 420 0.70 12.84 11.23
CA SER A 420 1.05 11.67 10.41
C SER A 420 2.25 11.93 9.50
N GLN A 421 2.36 13.14 8.94
CA GLN A 421 3.53 13.57 8.16
C GLN A 421 4.81 13.61 9.02
N GLY A 422 4.71 13.95 10.32
CA GLY A 422 5.80 13.87 11.28
C GLY A 422 6.19 12.42 11.60
N ILE A 423 5.22 11.59 12.02
CA ILE A 423 5.41 10.17 12.37
C ILE A 423 6.12 9.41 11.24
N MET A 424 5.66 9.55 10.00
CA MET A 424 6.22 8.79 8.86
C MET A 424 7.63 9.27 8.46
N ARG A 425 7.97 10.54 8.72
CA ARG A 425 9.35 11.04 8.56
C ARG A 425 10.27 10.53 9.67
N ILE A 426 9.79 10.52 10.91
CA ILE A 426 10.53 9.98 12.06
C ILE A 426 10.78 8.47 11.90
N GLN A 427 9.81 7.71 11.40
CA GLN A 427 9.99 6.31 11.02
C GLN A 427 11.08 6.10 9.97
N SER A 428 11.04 6.88 8.88
CA SER A 428 12.12 6.89 7.87
C SER A 428 13.47 7.28 8.49
N GLY A 429 13.46 8.20 9.44
CA GLY A 429 14.60 8.58 10.28
C GLY A 429 15.21 7.42 11.06
N VAL A 430 14.39 6.60 11.75
CA VAL A 430 14.85 5.39 12.44
C VAL A 430 15.52 4.41 11.47
N CYS A 431 14.87 4.12 10.33
CA CYS A 431 15.44 3.24 9.31
C CYS A 431 16.75 3.75 8.70
N ARG A 432 16.95 5.07 8.65
CA ARG A 432 18.21 5.67 8.20
C ARG A 432 19.27 5.59 9.30
N LEU A 433 18.98 6.06 10.51
CA LEU A 433 19.92 6.08 11.64
C LEU A 433 20.41 4.66 12.01
N PHE A 434 19.54 3.64 11.89
CA PHE A 434 19.91 2.23 12.03
C PHE A 434 20.95 1.79 10.98
N ARG A 435 20.71 2.09 9.69
CA ARG A 435 21.68 1.81 8.62
C ARG A 435 22.98 2.57 8.81
N ASP A 436 22.90 3.87 9.07
CA ASP A 436 24.05 4.76 9.25
C ASP A 436 24.97 4.21 10.37
N PHE A 437 24.40 3.84 11.52
CA PHE A 437 25.14 3.31 12.66
C PHE A 437 25.83 1.97 12.40
N LEU A 438 25.13 1.03 11.74
CA LEU A 438 25.61 -0.34 11.52
C LEU A 438 26.60 -0.44 10.35
N THR A 439 26.36 0.27 9.24
CA THR A 439 27.30 0.34 8.11
C THR A 439 28.64 0.94 8.54
N GLN A 440 28.63 2.00 9.37
CA GLN A 440 29.84 2.56 9.99
C GLN A 440 30.62 1.57 10.88
N ARG A 441 29.98 0.48 11.32
CA ARG A 441 30.58 -0.59 12.13
C ARG A 441 30.94 -1.85 11.34
N GLY A 442 30.85 -1.78 10.00
CA GLY A 442 31.18 -2.88 9.10
C GLY A 442 30.12 -3.97 9.02
N PHE A 443 28.85 -3.66 9.30
CA PHE A 443 27.75 -4.56 8.98
C PHE A 443 27.37 -4.46 7.49
N VAL A 444 26.91 -5.58 6.92
CA VAL A 444 26.38 -5.68 5.55
C VAL A 444 24.85 -5.75 5.59
N GLU A 445 24.16 -4.95 4.76
CA GLU A 445 22.71 -5.09 4.55
C GLU A 445 22.44 -6.33 3.68
N ILE A 446 21.61 -7.25 4.16
CA ILE A 446 21.20 -8.47 3.45
C ILE A 446 19.69 -8.48 3.21
N HIS A 447 19.25 -9.26 2.22
CA HIS A 447 17.84 -9.43 1.88
C HIS A 447 17.51 -10.92 1.81
N THR A 448 16.59 -11.36 2.68
CA THR A 448 16.30 -12.79 2.89
C THR A 448 14.91 -13.17 2.40
N PRO A 449 14.69 -14.40 1.88
CA PRO A 449 13.40 -14.77 1.32
C PRO A 449 12.32 -14.85 2.41
N LYS A 450 11.15 -14.28 2.12
CA LYS A 450 10.02 -14.22 3.07
C LYS A 450 9.01 -15.36 2.90
N MET A 451 9.20 -16.20 1.90
CA MET A 451 8.48 -17.48 1.73
C MET A 451 9.43 -18.62 2.12
N ILE A 452 9.01 -19.46 3.07
CA ILE A 452 9.81 -20.54 3.66
C ILE A 452 9.05 -21.87 3.64
N ALA A 453 9.77 -23.00 3.67
CA ALA A 453 9.19 -24.34 3.50
C ALA A 453 8.46 -24.89 4.75
N THR A 454 8.68 -24.28 5.92
CA THR A 454 8.06 -24.62 7.21
C THR A 454 8.08 -23.37 8.11
N ALA A 455 7.52 -23.43 9.33
CA ALA A 455 7.65 -22.37 10.33
C ALA A 455 9.11 -22.16 10.78
N SER A 456 9.52 -20.91 11.01
CA SER A 456 10.90 -20.56 11.36
C SER A 456 11.25 -20.68 12.83
N GLU A 457 10.26 -20.54 13.72
CA GLU A 457 10.48 -20.44 15.18
C GLU A 457 10.00 -21.69 15.96
N GLY A 458 9.08 -22.47 15.37
CA GLY A 458 8.50 -23.68 15.97
C GLY A 458 7.35 -23.37 16.94
N GLY A 459 6.27 -24.16 16.87
CA GLY A 459 5.10 -24.03 17.77
C GLY A 459 4.18 -22.82 17.56
N ALA A 460 4.67 -21.71 16.99
CA ALA A 460 3.88 -20.51 16.71
C ALA A 460 3.10 -20.59 15.38
N ASP A 461 1.90 -19.98 15.35
CA ASP A 461 1.06 -19.90 14.15
C ASP A 461 1.78 -19.19 12.99
N VAL A 462 1.67 -19.76 11.78
CA VAL A 462 2.25 -19.20 10.54
C VAL A 462 1.21 -19.00 9.43
N PHE A 463 1.31 -17.88 8.70
CA PHE A 463 0.55 -17.69 7.46
C PHE A 463 1.00 -18.68 6.39
N LYS A 464 0.16 -19.67 6.11
CA LYS A 464 0.32 -20.63 5.03
C LYS A 464 -0.19 -20.07 3.70
N LEU A 465 0.62 -20.18 2.65
CA LEU A 465 0.25 -19.84 1.27
C LEU A 465 0.31 -21.08 0.35
N ASN A 466 -0.48 -21.04 -0.73
CA ASN A 466 -0.36 -22.01 -1.81
C ASN A 466 0.85 -21.66 -2.67
N TYR A 467 1.68 -22.66 -2.98
CA TYR A 467 2.93 -22.48 -3.71
C TYR A 467 3.05 -23.59 -4.77
N PHE A 468 2.51 -23.31 -5.95
CA PHE A 468 2.28 -24.30 -7.03
C PHE A 468 1.51 -25.52 -6.48
N ASP A 469 1.97 -26.74 -6.74
CA ASP A 469 1.35 -27.99 -6.28
C ASP A 469 1.56 -28.27 -4.77
N GLY A 470 2.21 -27.35 -4.05
CA GLY A 470 2.51 -27.46 -2.64
C GLY A 470 2.17 -26.20 -1.84
N HIS A 471 2.92 -25.98 -0.76
CA HIS A 471 2.72 -24.88 0.17
C HIS A 471 4.04 -24.24 0.57
N ALA A 472 3.96 -22.97 0.93
CA ALA A 472 4.99 -22.25 1.66
C ALA A 472 4.36 -21.49 2.83
N PHE A 473 5.19 -20.90 3.68
CA PHE A 473 4.78 -20.12 4.84
C PHE A 473 5.46 -18.76 4.81
N LEU A 474 4.84 -17.72 5.38
CA LEU A 474 5.49 -16.43 5.55
C LEU A 474 6.42 -16.44 6.77
N ALA A 475 7.61 -15.87 6.61
CA ALA A 475 8.66 -15.90 7.65
C ALA A 475 8.29 -15.06 8.88
N GLN A 476 8.32 -15.69 10.06
CA GLN A 476 8.14 -15.00 11.35
C GLN A 476 9.38 -14.20 11.77
N SER A 477 10.57 -14.56 11.28
CA SER A 477 11.77 -13.74 11.44
C SER A 477 12.80 -14.10 10.36
N PRO A 478 13.64 -13.15 9.91
CA PRO A 478 14.83 -13.47 9.11
C PRO A 478 15.91 -14.22 9.91
N GLN A 479 15.74 -14.50 11.21
CA GLN A 479 16.75 -15.08 12.10
C GLN A 479 17.48 -16.33 11.55
N LEU A 480 16.77 -17.27 10.91
CA LEU A 480 17.42 -18.45 10.31
C LEU A 480 18.42 -18.05 9.22
N TYR A 481 18.02 -17.12 8.33
CA TYR A 481 18.86 -16.62 7.25
C TYR A 481 19.97 -15.70 7.72
N LYS A 482 19.75 -14.89 8.76
CA LYS A 482 20.82 -14.09 9.40
C LYS A 482 21.93 -14.99 9.94
N GLN A 483 21.59 -16.03 10.70
CA GLN A 483 22.56 -16.98 11.23
C GLN A 483 23.31 -17.71 10.11
N MET A 484 22.61 -18.19 9.08
CA MET A 484 23.25 -18.80 7.90
C MET A 484 24.18 -17.84 7.16
N ALA A 485 23.86 -16.54 7.07
CA ALA A 485 24.73 -15.54 6.45
C ALA A 485 26.02 -15.30 7.24
N LEU A 486 26.00 -15.41 8.57
CA LEU A 486 27.23 -15.40 9.37
C LEU A 486 28.14 -16.61 9.04
N MET A 487 27.56 -17.74 8.60
CA MET A 487 28.29 -18.93 8.14
C MET A 487 28.82 -18.80 6.70
N THR A 488 28.63 -17.66 6.02
CA THR A 488 29.23 -17.34 4.71
C THR A 488 30.26 -16.23 4.81
N ASP A 489 31.06 -16.21 5.89
CA ASP A 489 32.09 -15.20 6.19
C ASP A 489 31.63 -13.72 6.16
N LEU A 490 30.34 -13.48 6.44
CA LEU A 490 29.81 -12.14 6.70
C LEU A 490 29.67 -11.95 8.22
N PRO A 491 30.72 -11.52 8.97
CA PRO A 491 30.73 -11.56 10.43
C PRO A 491 29.72 -10.62 11.11
N LYS A 492 29.06 -9.75 10.36
CA LYS A 492 28.09 -8.75 10.82
C LYS A 492 27.05 -8.49 9.72
N VAL A 493 25.79 -8.81 9.96
CA VAL A 493 24.70 -8.61 8.99
C VAL A 493 23.50 -7.90 9.61
N PHE A 494 22.78 -7.13 8.81
CA PHE A 494 21.46 -6.61 9.17
C PHE A 494 20.48 -6.70 8.01
N GLU A 495 19.19 -6.69 8.31
CA GLU A 495 18.12 -6.58 7.33
C GLU A 495 17.05 -5.59 7.81
N ILE A 496 16.46 -4.83 6.88
CA ILE A 496 15.22 -4.10 7.10
C ILE A 496 14.18 -4.66 6.12
N GLY A 497 13.11 -5.25 6.65
CA GLY A 497 12.13 -5.95 5.82
C GLY A 497 10.84 -6.34 6.56
N PRO A 498 9.84 -6.88 5.83
CA PRO A 498 8.58 -7.28 6.44
C PRO A 498 8.75 -8.52 7.31
N VAL A 499 8.06 -8.50 8.45
CA VAL A 499 7.98 -9.56 9.46
C VAL A 499 6.51 -9.88 9.71
N PHE A 500 6.19 -11.17 9.77
CA PHE A 500 4.81 -11.66 9.84
C PHE A 500 4.50 -12.31 11.19
N ARG A 501 3.27 -12.09 11.67
CA ARG A 501 2.71 -12.69 12.89
C ARG A 501 1.26 -13.07 12.58
N SER A 502 0.88 -14.35 12.70
CA SER A 502 -0.50 -14.80 12.39
C SER A 502 -1.32 -15.19 13.61
N GLU A 503 -0.78 -14.97 14.81
CA GLU A 503 -1.49 -15.01 16.08
C GLU A 503 -2.69 -14.04 16.02
N ASN A 504 -3.87 -14.50 16.44
CA ASN A 504 -5.12 -13.73 16.37
C ASN A 504 -5.21 -12.63 17.45
N SER A 505 -4.21 -11.76 17.53
CA SER A 505 -4.00 -10.79 18.60
C SER A 505 -4.44 -9.38 18.18
N MET A 506 -5.57 -8.92 18.71
CA MET A 506 -6.18 -7.63 18.38
C MET A 506 -5.90 -6.54 19.44
N THR A 507 -4.63 -6.37 19.83
CA THR A 507 -4.22 -5.40 20.87
C THR A 507 -3.88 -4.02 20.26
N HIS A 508 -3.53 -3.05 21.12
CA HIS A 508 -3.02 -1.74 20.70
C HIS A 508 -1.55 -1.77 20.24
N ARG A 509 -0.79 -2.81 20.60
CA ARG A 509 0.65 -2.97 20.28
C ARG A 509 0.97 -4.02 19.22
N HIS A 510 0.00 -4.83 18.77
CA HIS A 510 0.21 -5.90 17.78
C HIS A 510 -0.41 -5.61 16.41
N MET A 511 0.26 -6.14 15.38
CA MET A 511 -0.11 -6.15 13.95
C MET A 511 0.31 -7.51 13.36
N THR A 512 -0.31 -7.91 12.24
CA THR A 512 0.02 -9.20 11.58
C THR A 512 1.14 -9.11 10.55
N GLU A 513 1.46 -7.88 10.12
CA GLU A 513 2.60 -7.55 9.27
C GLU A 513 3.19 -6.24 9.81
N PHE A 514 4.50 -6.21 10.04
CA PHE A 514 5.25 -5.05 10.54
C PHE A 514 6.66 -5.03 9.96
N THR A 515 7.41 -3.95 10.17
CA THR A 515 8.77 -3.82 9.65
C THR A 515 9.81 -4.19 10.71
N GLY A 516 10.53 -5.29 10.49
CA GLY A 516 11.69 -5.67 11.29
C GLY A 516 12.91 -4.83 10.94
N LEU A 517 13.66 -4.40 11.96
CA LEU A 517 15.06 -3.98 11.85
C LEU A 517 15.87 -5.06 12.58
N ASP A 518 16.47 -5.96 11.83
CA ASP A 518 17.06 -7.19 12.34
C ASP A 518 18.58 -7.17 12.20
N LEU A 519 19.33 -7.58 13.22
CA LEU A 519 20.80 -7.68 13.13
C LEU A 519 21.32 -8.97 13.78
N GLU A 520 22.47 -9.44 13.32
CA GLU A 520 23.20 -10.59 13.87
C GLU A 520 24.71 -10.38 13.64
N MET A 521 25.54 -10.76 14.59
CA MET A 521 27.00 -10.67 14.46
C MET A 521 27.75 -11.74 15.26
N THR A 522 28.93 -12.09 14.74
CA THR A 522 29.93 -12.86 15.48
C THR A 522 30.57 -11.97 16.56
N PHE A 523 30.78 -12.51 17.76
CA PHE A 523 31.56 -11.88 18.82
C PHE A 523 32.88 -12.64 19.04
N LYS A 524 33.69 -12.25 20.04
CA LYS A 524 34.97 -12.91 20.34
C LYS A 524 34.95 -13.70 21.63
N ASP A 525 34.66 -13.05 22.74
CA ASP A 525 34.77 -13.62 24.09
C ASP A 525 33.42 -13.70 24.78
N HIS A 526 32.54 -12.71 24.60
CA HIS A 526 31.26 -12.65 25.30
C HIS A 526 30.17 -11.90 24.53
N TYR A 527 28.93 -12.39 24.58
CA TYR A 527 27.79 -11.81 23.85
C TYR A 527 27.43 -10.37 24.27
N SER A 528 27.95 -9.88 25.40
CA SER A 528 27.83 -8.46 25.77
C SER A 528 28.46 -7.52 24.75
N GLU A 529 29.41 -7.98 23.92
CA GLU A 529 29.89 -7.26 22.73
C GLU A 529 28.73 -6.83 21.82
N VAL A 530 27.64 -7.62 21.76
CA VAL A 530 26.44 -7.32 20.97
C VAL A 530 25.46 -6.44 21.75
N LEU A 531 25.37 -6.59 23.07
CA LEU A 531 24.62 -5.66 23.94
C LEU A 531 25.17 -4.23 23.87
N ASP A 532 26.48 -4.05 23.79
CA ASP A 532 27.11 -2.73 23.70
C ASP A 532 26.94 -2.12 22.29
N VAL A 533 26.84 -2.94 21.25
CA VAL A 533 26.41 -2.49 19.91
C VAL A 533 24.94 -2.06 19.91
N LEU A 534 24.06 -2.77 20.62
CA LEU A 534 22.62 -2.44 20.73
C LEU A 534 22.36 -1.17 21.55
N ASP A 535 23.03 -1.02 22.70
CA ASP A 535 23.00 0.19 23.55
C ASP A 535 23.43 1.44 22.74
N GLY A 536 24.58 1.36 22.07
CA GLY A 536 25.06 2.42 21.19
C GLY A 536 24.14 2.71 20.00
N LEU A 537 23.51 1.67 19.41
CA LEU A 537 22.57 1.79 18.29
C LEU A 537 21.35 2.61 18.70
N PHE A 538 20.74 2.27 19.84
CA PHE A 538 19.57 2.99 20.35
C PHE A 538 19.92 4.41 20.79
N ASN A 539 21.05 4.63 21.45
CA ASN A 539 21.51 5.99 21.74
C ASN A 539 21.66 6.84 20.46
N HIS A 540 22.29 6.31 19.41
CA HIS A 540 22.44 7.02 18.14
C HIS A 540 21.09 7.33 17.47
N ILE A 541 20.12 6.40 17.55
CA ILE A 541 18.76 6.63 17.06
C ILE A 541 18.09 7.74 17.87
N PHE A 542 18.14 7.70 19.20
CA PHE A 542 17.48 8.70 20.06
C PHE A 542 18.11 10.09 19.96
N GLU A 543 19.45 10.18 19.91
CA GLU A 543 20.17 11.43 19.62
C GLU A 543 19.81 11.98 18.24
N GLY A 544 19.84 11.13 17.21
CA GLY A 544 19.53 11.51 15.83
C GLY A 544 18.10 12.00 15.67
N LEU A 545 17.12 11.29 16.24
CA LEU A 545 15.72 11.74 16.26
C LEU A 545 15.53 13.04 17.06
N SER A 546 16.22 13.17 18.19
CA SER A 546 16.09 14.35 19.05
C SER A 546 16.66 15.61 18.41
N THR A 547 17.77 15.49 17.67
CA THR A 547 18.49 16.62 17.07
C THR A 547 18.05 16.95 15.63
N GLN A 548 17.70 15.95 14.81
CA GLN A 548 17.49 16.14 13.37
C GLN A 548 16.00 16.26 12.96
N PHE A 549 15.06 15.89 13.83
CA PHE A 549 13.62 15.79 13.51
C PHE A 549 12.74 16.69 14.41
N ALA A 550 13.25 17.86 14.80
CA ALA A 550 12.56 18.76 15.73
C ALA A 550 11.20 19.25 15.20
N ALA A 551 11.10 19.56 13.91
CA ALA A 551 9.86 20.03 13.28
C ALA A 551 8.80 18.92 13.19
N GLU A 552 9.22 17.70 12.86
CA GLU A 552 8.38 16.50 12.83
C GLU A 552 7.88 16.14 14.23
N ARG A 553 8.76 16.17 15.25
CA ARG A 553 8.41 15.90 16.64
C ARG A 553 7.37 16.90 17.16
N GLU A 554 7.53 18.18 16.83
CA GLU A 554 6.58 19.23 17.21
C GLU A 554 5.25 19.11 16.45
N ALA A 555 5.28 18.76 15.16
CA ALA A 555 4.07 18.48 14.36
C ALA A 555 3.26 17.29 14.91
N VAL A 556 3.91 16.33 15.58
CA VAL A 556 3.23 15.29 16.36
C VAL A 556 2.71 15.84 17.69
N ARG A 557 3.55 16.52 18.47
CA ARG A 557 3.25 17.05 19.81
C ARG A 557 2.04 17.98 19.83
N GLN A 558 1.83 18.76 18.77
CA GLN A 558 0.67 19.66 18.62
C GLN A 558 -0.67 18.93 18.59
N GLN A 559 -0.73 17.69 18.09
CA GLN A 559 -1.95 16.89 18.09
C GLN A 559 -1.98 15.86 19.23
N TYR A 560 -0.83 15.26 19.53
CA TYR A 560 -0.65 14.21 20.52
C TYR A 560 0.49 14.64 21.48
N PRO A 561 0.21 15.40 22.55
CA PRO A 561 1.25 15.88 23.46
C PRO A 561 1.97 14.71 24.16
N PHE A 562 3.31 14.73 24.16
CA PHE A 562 4.16 13.72 24.80
C PHE A 562 5.35 14.36 25.53
N GLU A 563 5.81 13.72 26.62
CA GLU A 563 7.10 14.02 27.24
C GLU A 563 8.24 13.53 26.33
N ASP A 564 9.29 14.34 26.17
CA ASP A 564 10.52 13.89 25.55
C ASP A 564 11.13 12.70 26.34
N LEU A 565 11.71 11.74 25.61
CA LEU A 565 12.28 10.52 26.18
C LEU A 565 13.44 10.84 27.12
N LYS A 566 13.48 10.18 28.28
CA LYS A 566 14.58 10.26 29.25
C LYS A 566 15.43 8.99 29.19
N TRP A 567 16.69 9.08 28.78
CA TRP A 567 17.63 7.95 28.74
C TRP A 567 19.04 8.39 29.13
N LYS A 568 19.93 7.42 29.36
CA LYS A 568 21.37 7.64 29.53
C LYS A 568 22.13 6.74 28.55
N TYR A 569 23.41 7.04 28.33
CA TYR A 569 24.32 6.20 27.56
C TYR A 569 25.66 6.07 28.32
N PRO A 570 26.15 4.84 28.59
CA PRO A 570 25.45 3.57 28.43
C PRO A 570 24.15 3.52 29.24
N CYS A 571 23.14 2.77 28.77
CA CYS A 571 21.87 2.66 29.46
C CYS A 571 21.96 1.78 30.73
N LEU A 572 20.95 1.87 31.60
CA LEU A 572 20.75 0.87 32.65
C LEU A 572 20.67 -0.55 32.05
N LYS A 573 21.44 -1.49 32.63
CA LYS A 573 21.38 -2.93 32.32
C LYS A 573 21.15 -3.67 33.64
N LEU A 574 20.08 -4.47 33.71
CA LEU A 574 19.71 -5.30 34.86
C LEU A 574 19.73 -6.78 34.47
N LYS A 575 20.04 -7.68 35.40
CA LYS A 575 19.73 -9.10 35.22
C LYS A 575 18.27 -9.40 35.58
N TYR A 576 17.72 -10.48 35.03
CA TYR A 576 16.35 -10.90 35.30
C TYR A 576 15.99 -11.00 36.79
N PRO A 577 16.80 -11.64 37.66
CA PRO A 577 16.48 -11.72 39.09
C PRO A 577 16.55 -10.36 39.81
N GLU A 578 17.36 -9.42 39.30
CA GLU A 578 17.46 -8.05 39.83
C GLU A 578 16.22 -7.24 39.44
N ALA A 579 15.75 -7.41 38.21
CA ALA A 579 14.53 -6.80 37.68
C ALA A 579 13.26 -7.34 38.37
N ILE A 580 13.14 -8.66 38.55
CA ILE A 580 12.01 -9.27 39.26
C ILE A 580 12.03 -8.94 40.76
N LYS A 581 13.21 -8.89 41.40
CA LYS A 581 13.32 -8.36 42.77
C LYS A 581 12.80 -6.92 42.87
N LEU A 582 13.23 -6.05 41.96
CA LEU A 582 12.80 -4.64 41.91
C LEU A 582 11.29 -4.52 41.69
N LEU A 583 10.71 -5.37 40.82
CA LEU A 583 9.27 -5.47 40.59
C LEU A 583 8.51 -5.86 41.87
N ARG A 584 8.92 -6.94 42.56
CA ARG A 584 8.29 -7.39 43.81
C ARG A 584 8.41 -6.36 44.94
N GLU A 585 9.55 -5.68 45.06
CA GLU A 585 9.83 -4.73 46.15
C GLU A 585 9.15 -3.35 45.95
N LYS A 586 9.06 -2.83 44.72
CA LYS A 586 8.55 -1.46 44.44
C LYS A 586 7.25 -1.44 43.62
N GLY A 587 7.02 -2.43 42.77
CA GLY A 587 5.84 -2.53 41.90
C GLY A 587 4.50 -2.42 42.62
N PRO A 588 4.30 -3.02 43.82
CA PRO A 588 3.08 -2.84 44.60
C PRO A 588 2.68 -1.37 44.84
N ALA A 589 3.65 -0.48 45.09
CA ALA A 589 3.36 0.94 45.35
C ALA A 589 2.80 1.65 44.10
N VAL A 590 3.33 1.30 42.92
CA VAL A 590 2.86 1.81 41.61
C VAL A 590 1.46 1.26 41.28
N VAL A 591 1.17 0.00 41.58
CA VAL A 591 -0.17 -0.57 41.36
C VAL A 591 -1.18 0.02 42.36
N GLU A 592 -0.78 0.29 43.60
CA GLU A 592 -1.62 1.01 44.57
C GLU A 592 -1.88 2.47 44.18
N GLU A 593 -0.97 3.14 43.47
CA GLU A 593 -1.22 4.45 42.88
C GLU A 593 -2.27 4.36 41.75
N LYS A 594 -2.07 3.44 40.78
CA LYS A 594 -3.04 3.16 39.71
C LYS A 594 -4.44 2.87 40.28
N LEU A 595 -4.53 2.04 41.30
CA LEU A 595 -5.78 1.67 41.99
C LEU A 595 -6.52 2.87 42.61
N LYS A 596 -5.79 3.86 43.16
CA LYS A 596 -6.38 5.11 43.68
C LYS A 596 -6.94 6.00 42.55
N THR A 597 -6.34 5.94 41.36
CA THR A 597 -6.75 6.71 40.18
C THR A 597 -7.77 6.02 39.26
N ALA A 598 -8.14 4.77 39.54
CA ALA A 598 -8.97 3.93 38.67
C ALA A 598 -10.35 4.56 38.37
N ALA A 599 -10.69 4.70 37.09
CA ALA A 599 -11.86 5.44 36.62
C ALA A 599 -13.19 4.70 36.84
N ASN A 600 -13.15 3.38 37.04
CA ASN A 600 -14.33 2.54 37.21
C ASN A 600 -14.04 1.26 38.02
N ASP A 601 -15.10 0.56 38.44
CA ASP A 601 -15.01 -0.63 39.29
C ASP A 601 -14.51 -1.90 38.56
N HIS A 602 -14.36 -1.86 37.24
CA HIS A 602 -13.68 -2.93 36.50
C HIS A 602 -12.16 -2.74 36.58
N GLU A 603 -11.66 -1.53 36.30
CA GLU A 603 -10.24 -1.17 36.49
C GLU A 603 -9.78 -1.41 37.94
N LYS A 604 -10.58 -1.05 38.95
CA LYS A 604 -10.25 -1.35 40.36
C LYS A 604 -10.05 -2.85 40.61
N LYS A 605 -10.86 -3.72 39.99
CA LYS A 605 -10.72 -5.18 40.12
C LYS A 605 -9.48 -5.70 39.39
N VAL A 606 -9.16 -5.14 38.23
CA VAL A 606 -7.94 -5.47 37.47
C VAL A 606 -6.69 -5.08 38.28
N PHE A 607 -6.62 -3.84 38.79
CA PHE A 607 -5.48 -3.40 39.60
C PHE A 607 -5.41 -4.09 40.97
N GLN A 608 -6.53 -4.48 41.58
CA GLN A 608 -6.51 -5.29 42.81
C GLN A 608 -5.92 -6.69 42.55
N ALA A 609 -6.33 -7.37 41.48
CA ALA A 609 -5.76 -8.66 41.10
C ALA A 609 -4.27 -8.53 40.74
N HIS A 610 -3.88 -7.45 40.05
CA HIS A 610 -2.47 -7.17 39.73
C HIS A 610 -1.64 -6.88 40.98
N LEU A 611 -2.19 -6.18 41.98
CA LEU A 611 -1.53 -5.91 43.26
C LEU A 611 -1.29 -7.17 44.10
N GLU A 612 -2.04 -8.24 43.82
CA GLU A 612 -1.85 -9.56 44.41
C GLU A 612 -0.79 -10.36 43.61
N SER A 613 -0.85 -10.38 42.27
CA SER A 613 0.10 -11.12 41.43
C SER A 613 1.52 -10.52 41.42
N VAL A 614 1.68 -9.20 41.34
CA VAL A 614 2.99 -8.53 41.24
C VAL A 614 3.91 -8.78 42.45
N LYS A 615 3.33 -9.19 43.59
CA LYS A 615 4.06 -9.55 44.82
C LYS A 615 4.64 -10.96 44.79
N VAL A 616 4.12 -11.83 43.92
CA VAL A 616 4.38 -13.28 43.90
C VAL A 616 4.71 -13.83 42.51
N HIS A 617 4.87 -12.96 41.50
CA HIS A 617 5.46 -13.28 40.20
C HIS A 617 6.75 -14.10 40.39
N ASP A 618 6.90 -15.22 39.69
CA ASP A 618 7.93 -16.24 39.96
C ASP A 618 9.33 -15.89 39.41
N ASP A 619 10.39 -16.56 39.90
CA ASP A 619 11.77 -16.34 39.42
C ASP A 619 12.00 -16.88 37.99
N GLU A 620 11.21 -17.85 37.53
CA GLU A 620 11.38 -18.52 36.22
C GLU A 620 10.20 -18.33 35.24
N GLU A 621 9.10 -17.67 35.68
CA GLU A 621 8.00 -17.21 34.81
C GLU A 621 8.40 -16.01 33.93
N ASP A 622 7.62 -15.71 32.89
CA ASP A 622 7.80 -14.57 31.98
C ASP A 622 7.21 -13.26 32.55
N ILE A 623 7.69 -12.10 32.10
CA ILE A 623 7.17 -10.80 32.55
C ILE A 623 5.84 -10.49 31.85
N SER A 624 4.74 -10.43 32.60
CA SER A 624 3.45 -10.07 32.02
C SER A 624 3.43 -8.63 31.48
N THR A 625 2.61 -8.35 30.47
CA THR A 625 2.51 -7.01 29.85
C THR A 625 2.14 -5.87 30.82
N GLU A 626 1.50 -6.16 31.96
CA GLU A 626 1.25 -5.14 32.98
C GLU A 626 2.41 -5.03 33.99
N ASP A 627 3.16 -6.11 34.21
CA ASP A 627 4.40 -6.11 34.98
C ASP A 627 5.55 -5.40 34.25
N GLU A 628 5.67 -5.53 32.91
CA GLU A 628 6.60 -4.72 32.08
C GLU A 628 6.44 -3.22 32.40
N LYS A 629 5.18 -2.76 32.40
CA LYS A 629 4.81 -1.35 32.58
C LYS A 629 4.99 -0.88 34.01
N VAL A 630 4.77 -1.77 34.99
CA VAL A 630 5.04 -1.47 36.40
C VAL A 630 6.53 -1.39 36.66
N LEU A 631 7.32 -2.35 36.16
CA LEU A 631 8.77 -2.34 36.24
C LEU A 631 9.37 -1.10 35.55
N GLY A 632 8.89 -0.75 34.34
CA GLY A 632 9.33 0.47 33.64
C GLY A 632 8.96 1.76 34.37
N ALA A 633 7.80 1.80 35.05
CA ALA A 633 7.43 2.93 35.91
C ALA A 633 8.33 3.02 37.15
N VAL A 634 8.65 1.90 37.80
CA VAL A 634 9.63 1.83 38.90
C VAL A 634 11.00 2.30 38.41
N ILE A 635 11.48 1.84 37.25
CA ILE A 635 12.79 2.24 36.71
C ILE A 635 12.83 3.74 36.38
N LYS A 636 11.74 4.30 35.86
CA LYS A 636 11.58 5.76 35.66
C LYS A 636 11.60 6.54 37.00
N GLN A 637 11.07 5.96 38.07
CA GLN A 637 11.06 6.58 39.41
C GLN A 637 12.43 6.50 40.12
N GLU A 638 13.07 5.32 40.13
CA GLU A 638 14.31 5.06 40.89
C GLU A 638 15.58 5.56 40.16
N PHE A 639 15.64 5.40 38.83
CA PHE A 639 16.83 5.70 38.02
C PHE A 639 16.68 6.91 37.09
N GLY A 640 15.45 7.37 36.83
CA GLY A 640 15.15 8.47 35.90
C GLY A 640 15.29 8.11 34.42
N GLU A 641 15.31 6.81 34.10
CA GLU A 641 15.48 6.29 32.73
C GLU A 641 14.19 5.63 32.20
N GLU A 642 13.97 5.74 30.90
CA GLU A 642 12.87 5.14 30.15
C GLU A 642 13.36 4.19 29.06
N PHE A 643 14.68 3.99 28.91
CA PHE A 643 15.29 2.98 28.04
C PHE A 643 16.30 2.16 28.86
N TYR A 644 16.18 0.83 28.82
CA TYR A 644 17.03 -0.08 29.59
C TYR A 644 17.07 -1.48 28.96
N ILE A 645 18.09 -2.26 29.34
CA ILE A 645 18.25 -3.68 29.00
C ILE A 645 17.90 -4.54 30.22
N ILE A 646 17.16 -5.62 30.01
CA ILE A 646 17.17 -6.78 30.93
C ILE A 646 17.93 -7.92 30.24
N ASP A 647 18.85 -8.55 30.96
CA ASP A 647 19.69 -9.68 30.54
C ASP A 647 19.43 -10.91 31.43
N LYS A 648 19.92 -12.10 31.07
CA LYS A 648 19.82 -13.34 31.85
C LYS A 648 18.39 -13.84 32.10
N PHE A 649 17.52 -13.81 31.09
CA PHE A 649 16.16 -14.34 31.19
C PHE A 649 16.09 -15.86 31.44
N PRO A 650 14.97 -16.37 32.02
CA PRO A 650 14.79 -17.79 32.31
C PRO A 650 14.88 -18.68 31.07
N LYS A 651 15.37 -19.91 31.24
CA LYS A 651 15.46 -20.92 30.18
C LYS A 651 14.10 -21.41 29.69
N ALA A 652 13.08 -21.41 30.56
CA ALA A 652 11.73 -21.87 30.25
C ALA A 652 11.01 -20.99 29.21
N VAL A 653 11.27 -19.67 29.21
CA VAL A 653 10.55 -18.68 28.40
C VAL A 653 11.24 -18.36 27.07
N ARG A 654 12.33 -19.06 26.73
CA ARG A 654 13.20 -18.71 25.59
C ARG A 654 13.31 -19.82 24.55
N PRO A 655 13.33 -19.50 23.23
CA PRO A 655 13.30 -20.51 22.16
C PRO A 655 14.50 -21.46 22.13
N PHE A 656 14.35 -22.55 21.38
CA PHE A 656 15.31 -23.66 21.31
C PHE A 656 16.73 -23.25 20.88
N TYR A 657 16.87 -22.24 20.03
CA TYR A 657 18.18 -21.74 19.54
C TYR A 657 18.98 -20.91 20.56
N THR A 658 18.38 -20.57 21.71
CA THR A 658 18.99 -19.70 22.72
C THR A 658 20.06 -20.43 23.54
N MET A 659 21.26 -19.85 23.66
CA MET A 659 22.33 -20.39 24.49
C MET A 659 21.99 -20.29 26.00
N ALA A 660 22.27 -21.35 26.76
CA ALA A 660 22.14 -21.36 28.22
C ALA A 660 23.23 -20.51 28.90
N ASP A 661 23.00 -20.06 30.13
CA ASP A 661 24.07 -19.47 30.94
C ASP A 661 25.04 -20.56 31.43
N PRO A 662 26.37 -20.39 31.31
CA PRO A 662 27.35 -21.41 31.69
C PRO A 662 27.57 -21.57 33.20
N GLN A 663 26.96 -20.73 34.05
CA GLN A 663 27.10 -20.75 35.51
C GLN A 663 25.85 -21.32 36.22
N ASP A 664 24.66 -21.11 35.66
CA ASP A 664 23.38 -21.56 36.23
C ASP A 664 22.36 -21.79 35.09
N ASP A 665 22.08 -23.07 34.78
CA ASP A 665 21.27 -23.53 33.64
C ASP A 665 19.79 -23.09 33.71
N ARG A 666 19.35 -22.48 34.80
CA ARG A 666 18.02 -21.82 34.87
C ARG A 666 17.95 -20.57 34.00
N TRP A 667 19.08 -19.94 33.70
CA TRP A 667 19.14 -18.71 32.90
C TRP A 667 19.70 -18.96 31.50
N THR A 668 19.62 -17.93 30.66
CA THR A 668 20.12 -17.94 29.28
C THR A 668 20.91 -16.69 28.96
N ASN A 669 21.77 -16.77 27.95
CA ASN A 669 22.43 -15.61 27.37
C ASN A 669 21.47 -14.87 26.41
N SER A 670 20.33 -14.43 26.95
CA SER A 670 19.28 -13.72 26.23
C SER A 670 18.78 -12.50 26.98
N TYR A 671 18.30 -11.53 26.21
CA TYR A 671 18.11 -10.16 26.64
C TYR A 671 16.99 -9.49 25.85
N ASP A 672 16.23 -8.63 26.54
CA ASP A 672 15.21 -7.78 25.92
C ASP A 672 15.50 -6.31 26.25
N LEU A 673 15.24 -5.43 25.29
CA LEU A 673 15.36 -3.98 25.46
C LEU A 673 13.97 -3.39 25.62
N PHE A 674 13.82 -2.48 26.57
CA PHE A 674 12.56 -1.85 26.93
C PHE A 674 12.59 -0.36 26.66
N LEU A 675 11.45 0.18 26.22
CA LEU A 675 11.25 1.60 25.99
C LEU A 675 9.91 2.02 26.62
N ARG A 676 9.96 2.92 27.61
CA ARG A 676 8.85 3.35 28.48
C ARG A 676 8.10 2.20 29.20
N GLY A 677 8.79 1.10 29.51
CA GLY A 677 8.16 -0.06 30.15
C GLY A 677 7.38 -0.97 29.20
N GLU A 678 7.72 -0.96 27.91
CA GLU A 678 7.29 -1.96 26.94
C GLU A 678 8.52 -2.47 26.19
N GLU A 679 8.64 -3.78 25.99
CA GLU A 679 9.67 -4.40 25.16
C GLU A 679 9.65 -3.80 23.74
N ILE A 680 10.81 -3.65 23.10
CA ILE A 680 10.96 -3.18 21.70
C ILE A 680 11.85 -4.09 20.85
N THR A 681 12.54 -5.02 21.48
CA THR A 681 13.58 -5.84 20.88
C THR A 681 13.82 -7.04 21.77
N SER A 682 13.82 -8.23 21.18
CA SER A 682 14.32 -9.45 21.82
C SER A 682 15.55 -9.97 21.09
N GLY A 683 16.50 -10.52 21.85
CA GLY A 683 17.77 -11.01 21.33
C GLY A 683 18.45 -12.03 22.24
N ALA A 684 19.43 -12.73 21.66
CA ALA A 684 20.19 -13.75 22.37
C ALA A 684 21.52 -14.09 21.68
N GLN A 685 22.45 -14.65 22.45
CA GLN A 685 23.45 -15.56 21.93
C GLN A 685 22.78 -16.83 21.41
N ARG A 686 23.22 -17.28 20.24
CA ARG A 686 22.71 -18.49 19.58
C ARG A 686 23.59 -19.70 19.89
N ILE A 687 22.97 -20.87 19.86
CA ILE A 687 23.70 -22.15 19.82
C ILE A 687 24.29 -22.31 18.43
N HIS A 688 25.62 -22.32 18.37
CA HIS A 688 26.41 -22.50 17.16
C HIS A 688 26.95 -23.94 17.01
N GLU A 689 26.82 -24.77 18.05
CA GLU A 689 27.22 -26.18 18.00
C GLU A 689 26.05 -27.05 17.50
N PRO A 690 26.19 -27.78 16.37
CA PRO A 690 25.07 -28.53 15.76
C PRO A 690 24.38 -29.56 16.66
N GLN A 691 25.10 -30.30 17.51
CA GLN A 691 24.51 -31.35 18.33
C GLN A 691 23.69 -30.76 19.47
N MET A 692 24.22 -29.76 20.19
CA MET A 692 23.52 -29.00 21.21
C MET A 692 22.24 -28.34 20.65
N LEU A 693 22.28 -27.85 19.41
CA LEU A 693 21.11 -27.27 18.73
C LEU A 693 20.02 -28.33 18.46
N LEU A 694 20.42 -29.51 18.00
CA LEU A 694 19.53 -30.66 17.78
C LEU A 694 18.94 -31.19 19.09
N ASP A 695 19.76 -31.35 20.13
CA ASP A 695 19.35 -31.87 21.43
C ASP A 695 18.37 -30.93 22.12
N LYS A 696 18.64 -29.61 22.10
CA LYS A 696 17.71 -28.62 22.68
C LYS A 696 16.41 -28.52 21.87
N ALA A 697 16.47 -28.55 20.54
CA ALA A 697 15.26 -28.60 19.70
C ALA A 697 14.41 -29.86 20.00
N ALA A 698 15.03 -31.03 20.11
CA ALA A 698 14.37 -32.26 20.49
C ALA A 698 13.73 -32.19 21.89
N SER A 699 14.42 -31.60 22.88
CA SER A 699 13.88 -31.41 24.24
C SER A 699 12.65 -30.49 24.28
N MET A 700 12.49 -29.60 23.29
CA MET A 700 11.35 -28.68 23.15
C MET A 700 10.34 -29.16 22.09
N GLY A 701 10.47 -30.39 21.56
CA GLY A 701 9.55 -30.97 20.59
C GLY A 701 9.61 -30.36 19.18
N VAL A 702 10.66 -29.62 18.85
CA VAL A 702 10.82 -28.91 17.56
C VAL A 702 11.51 -29.81 16.53
N ASP A 703 10.80 -30.21 15.47
CA ASP A 703 11.40 -30.97 14.38
C ASP A 703 12.16 -30.06 13.38
N LEU A 704 13.49 -30.10 13.42
CA LEU A 704 14.34 -29.32 12.53
C LEU A 704 14.52 -29.92 11.13
N LYS A 705 14.06 -31.15 10.86
CA LYS A 705 14.23 -31.81 9.54
C LYS A 705 13.77 -30.95 8.34
N PRO A 706 12.64 -30.19 8.39
CA PRO A 706 12.22 -29.36 7.26
C PRO A 706 13.07 -28.09 7.07
N ILE A 707 13.97 -27.77 8.02
CA ILE A 707 15.04 -26.77 7.90
C ILE A 707 16.43 -27.40 8.05
N GLN A 708 16.63 -28.65 7.61
CA GLN A 708 17.94 -29.32 7.68
C GLN A 708 19.12 -28.47 7.14
N PRO A 709 19.00 -27.67 6.07
CA PRO A 709 20.08 -26.77 5.61
C PRO A 709 20.53 -25.72 6.64
N TYR A 710 19.65 -25.28 7.54
CA TYR A 710 20.00 -24.37 8.64
C TYR A 710 20.85 -25.09 9.70
N VAL A 711 20.49 -26.32 10.07
CA VAL A 711 21.31 -27.14 10.98
C VAL A 711 22.66 -27.49 10.32
N ASP A 712 22.63 -27.77 9.01
CA ASP A 712 23.82 -28.13 8.26
C ASP A 712 24.79 -26.95 8.12
N SER A 713 24.32 -25.69 8.04
CA SER A 713 25.23 -24.53 7.91
C SER A 713 26.23 -24.42 9.07
N PHE A 714 25.85 -24.86 10.27
CA PHE A 714 26.73 -24.82 11.44
C PHE A 714 27.79 -25.94 11.44
N LYS A 715 27.59 -27.02 10.66
CA LYS A 715 28.51 -28.18 10.61
C LYS A 715 29.85 -27.88 9.92
N TYR A 716 29.93 -26.79 9.18
CA TYR A 716 31.11 -26.43 8.38
C TYR A 716 32.07 -25.45 9.08
N GLY A 717 31.85 -25.17 10.37
CA GLY A 717 32.71 -24.31 11.19
C GLY A 717 31.97 -23.05 11.66
N ALA A 718 31.09 -23.20 12.64
CA ALA A 718 30.27 -22.09 13.12
C ALA A 718 30.99 -21.15 14.10
N TYR A 719 30.90 -19.84 13.83
CA TYR A 719 31.33 -18.80 14.77
C TYR A 719 30.35 -18.65 15.94
N PRO A 720 30.82 -18.31 17.16
CA PRO A 720 29.94 -17.85 18.24
C PRO A 720 29.32 -16.50 17.86
N HIS A 721 27.99 -16.40 17.96
CA HIS A 721 27.24 -15.24 17.48
C HIS A 721 26.00 -14.93 18.32
N ALA A 722 25.57 -13.68 18.25
CA ALA A 722 24.37 -13.18 18.90
C ALA A 722 23.71 -12.10 18.01
N GLY A 723 22.45 -11.78 18.30
CA GLY A 723 21.71 -10.79 17.53
C GLY A 723 20.36 -10.45 18.14
N ALA A 724 19.57 -9.71 17.37
CA ALA A 724 18.29 -9.17 17.80
C ALA A 724 17.34 -8.89 16.63
N GLY A 725 16.04 -8.81 16.91
CA GLY A 725 15.02 -8.30 16.00
C GLY A 725 14.26 -7.14 16.65
N ILE A 726 14.14 -6.01 15.96
CA ILE A 726 13.56 -4.76 16.47
C ILE A 726 12.27 -4.43 15.69
N GLY A 727 11.16 -4.15 16.37
CA GLY A 727 9.93 -3.71 15.72
C GLY A 727 9.94 -2.20 15.43
N LEU A 728 10.12 -1.80 14.17
CA LEU A 728 10.21 -0.39 13.75
C LEU A 728 9.02 0.46 14.25
N GLU A 729 7.81 -0.02 14.01
CA GLU A 729 6.57 0.68 14.36
C GLU A 729 6.41 0.79 15.89
N ARG A 730 6.93 -0.17 16.66
CA ARG A 730 6.91 -0.21 18.13
C ARG A 730 7.93 0.77 18.72
N VAL A 731 9.15 0.84 18.16
CA VAL A 731 10.15 1.87 18.53
C VAL A 731 9.62 3.29 18.28
N VAL A 732 9.05 3.56 17.09
CA VAL A 732 8.47 4.87 16.77
C VAL A 732 7.27 5.19 17.67
N MET A 733 6.44 4.19 17.99
CA MET A 733 5.28 4.33 18.87
C MET A 733 5.71 4.79 20.26
N LEU A 734 6.71 4.14 20.86
CA LEU A 734 7.13 4.40 22.24
C LEU A 734 8.03 5.63 22.36
N PHE A 735 8.88 5.93 21.37
CA PHE A 735 9.61 7.20 21.30
C PHE A 735 8.65 8.41 21.33
N LEU A 736 7.62 8.38 20.50
CA LEU A 736 6.58 9.43 20.40
C LEU A 736 5.41 9.27 21.38
N ASN A 737 5.46 8.29 22.29
CA ASN A 737 4.40 7.97 23.25
C ASN A 737 2.98 7.85 22.64
N CYS A 738 2.89 7.30 21.42
CA CYS A 738 1.64 7.08 20.70
C CYS A 738 0.86 5.89 21.28
N SER A 739 -0.46 6.02 21.47
CA SER A 739 -1.30 5.01 22.13
C SER A 739 -1.71 3.82 21.25
N ASN A 740 -1.19 3.70 20.02
CA ASN A 740 -1.47 2.57 19.13
C ASN A 740 -0.43 2.42 18.02
N ILE A 741 0.05 1.20 17.79
CA ILE A 741 1.00 0.87 16.71
C ILE A 741 0.43 1.16 15.31
N ARG A 742 -0.90 1.18 15.16
CA ARG A 742 -1.59 1.54 13.90
C ARG A 742 -1.45 3.03 13.54
N MET A 743 -1.01 3.88 14.48
CA MET A 743 -0.64 5.26 14.17
C MET A 743 0.70 5.31 13.43
N THR A 744 1.64 4.45 13.82
CA THR A 744 3.02 4.42 13.34
C THR A 744 3.27 3.47 12.16
N SER A 745 2.38 2.53 11.86
CA SER A 745 2.35 1.86 10.55
C SER A 745 1.63 2.72 9.49
N MET A 746 2.20 2.86 8.30
CA MET A 746 1.59 3.67 7.23
C MET A 746 0.26 3.07 6.74
N PHE A 747 0.23 1.77 6.48
CA PHE A 747 -0.95 1.00 6.06
C PHE A 747 -1.08 -0.25 6.94
N PRO A 748 -1.70 -0.13 8.14
CA PRO A 748 -1.68 -1.21 9.13
C PRO A 748 -2.35 -2.49 8.65
N ARG A 749 -1.84 -3.63 9.11
CA ARG A 749 -2.42 -4.96 8.91
C ARG A 749 -2.67 -5.64 10.25
N ASP A 750 -3.85 -6.18 10.42
CA ASP A 750 -4.26 -6.93 11.61
C ASP A 750 -5.34 -7.96 11.25
N PRO A 751 -5.78 -8.85 12.17
CA PRO A 751 -6.74 -9.91 11.86
C PRO A 751 -8.11 -9.45 11.35
N LYS A 752 -8.38 -8.13 11.33
CA LYS A 752 -9.62 -7.52 10.83
C LYS A 752 -9.38 -6.43 9.77
N ARG A 753 -8.13 -6.14 9.39
CA ARG A 753 -7.77 -5.08 8.43
C ARG A 753 -6.76 -5.56 7.39
N LEU A 754 -7.25 -5.70 6.16
CA LEU A 754 -6.46 -5.95 4.95
C LEU A 754 -6.46 -4.76 3.96
N THR A 755 -7.21 -3.70 4.25
CA THR A 755 -7.39 -2.52 3.39
C THR A 755 -7.51 -1.22 4.22
N PRO A 756 -7.15 -0.05 3.67
CA PRO A 756 -6.33 0.13 2.46
C PRO A 756 -4.89 -0.38 2.69
#